data_AF-A0A8T4T6Q0-F1
#
_entry.id   AF-A0A8T4T6Q0-F1
#
_cell.length_a   1.000
_cell.length_b   1.000
_cell.length_c   1.000
_cell.angle_alpha   90.00
_cell.angle_beta   90.00
_cell.angle_gamma   90.00
#
_symmetry.space_group_name_H-M   'P 1'
#
loop_
_entity.id
_entity.type
_entity.pdbx_description
1 polymer ?
#
loop_
_entity_poly.entity_id
_entity_poly.type
_entity_poly.pdbx_seq_one_letter_code
_entity_poly.pdbx_strand_id
1 'polypeptide(L)'
;MDRQRQVLVQSLVLTVLIFAAGIVVNHFFDEARLGIINDVLRAHEIDSDAYQVEQLFTQMYGGNQCEVMSSRIGDLKKEIRKVGEDLGSYSRFSFFRRHDYDYLKRQYFLLEFRFLALIERLNKECGNPYLPVIFFYEIDDEDSERQGFILEDLSEEYDSQLVVLSLDKDYSDEPLVGLLAKSYNVSASPTMIIGGERFEGLRYTGELNASFQKFLRRADPFAKSFDFMYTPTAAGLNVSTLLIAMESIRLNESADPFARGDAALIMGRLTKNESMICSALGFYDNIQSSDPMERAILAETSASLGCGRNRQAFLRLASNEWALAGVSWRSELMGRLGAGERFVPRFDEVALKANATVISGYVTPILSNLSLTNASQVIIGETGFVVDSSSIVVSQNDRVLRDWLGGQLQNPFKGELLTTFSERLSYNSSELRPEIGWHEGARLKELIRTNASYSPAVGTLVAKTKGRWFASDEKGVFRFEVPLDKVLYPTTRFLRSDLAVIIDSHGVNMLVDDALRSNATVVIGCCDHPGKIYAADYLSRRGVSVICLTDKYLYLALGHNISAAGSPPLKDEGARVLVGNRPISIPKDALVVAVNSTSDAYALWYYQTPASYVEALSSVFPLNVSYVELTQFNQMNRAVDKARSVNASVMFTRVFNSDDYAQIKAWLDEDQSRKVFLFHSASYPYGKLLLDEFPDRASFDDPNPVFIK
;
A
#
# COMPACT_ATOMS: atom_id res chain seq x y z
N MET A 1 -28.08 94.72 -16.10
CA MET A 1 -27.49 93.65 -15.27
C MET A 1 -26.01 93.62 -15.59
N ASP A 2 -25.16 93.86 -14.61
CA ASP A 2 -23.74 94.15 -14.80
C ASP A 2 -23.00 92.98 -15.46
N ARG A 3 -22.11 93.26 -16.43
CA ARG A 3 -21.48 92.26 -17.32
C ARG A 3 -20.71 91.19 -16.53
N GLN A 4 -20.22 91.54 -15.35
CA GLN A 4 -19.55 90.63 -14.40
C GLN A 4 -20.50 89.60 -13.77
N ARG A 5 -21.76 89.97 -13.47
CA ARG A 5 -22.76 89.02 -12.94
C ARG A 5 -23.16 87.97 -13.97
N GLN A 6 -23.25 88.34 -15.25
CA GLN A 6 -23.57 87.38 -16.32
C GLN A 6 -22.47 86.33 -16.50
N VAL A 7 -21.20 86.74 -16.47
CA VAL A 7 -20.07 85.79 -16.58
C VAL A 7 -20.04 84.85 -15.39
N LEU A 8 -20.24 85.34 -14.16
CA LEU A 8 -20.26 84.49 -12.96
C LEU A 8 -21.42 83.47 -12.98
N VAL A 9 -22.61 83.88 -13.42
CA VAL A 9 -23.77 82.98 -13.53
C VAL A 9 -23.56 81.94 -14.63
N GLN A 10 -23.00 82.33 -15.78
CA GLN A 10 -22.70 81.40 -16.87
C GLN A 10 -21.64 80.36 -16.48
N SER A 11 -20.56 80.79 -15.80
CA SER A 11 -19.54 79.87 -15.30
C SER A 11 -20.10 78.93 -14.22
N LEU A 12 -20.96 79.41 -13.32
CA LEU A 12 -21.61 78.58 -12.32
C LEU A 12 -22.51 77.51 -12.96
N VAL A 13 -23.32 77.89 -13.94
CA VAL A 13 -24.19 76.95 -14.67
C VAL A 13 -23.36 75.91 -15.42
N LEU A 14 -22.26 76.32 -16.06
CA LEU A 14 -21.36 75.39 -16.76
C LEU A 14 -20.71 74.39 -15.79
N THR A 15 -20.21 74.86 -14.65
CA THR A 15 -19.62 73.98 -13.62
C THR A 15 -20.64 73.01 -13.05
N VAL A 16 -21.87 73.45 -12.79
CA VAL A 16 -22.97 72.57 -12.33
C VAL A 16 -23.31 71.52 -13.38
N LEU A 17 -23.33 71.89 -14.68
CA LEU A 17 -23.58 70.94 -15.77
C LEU A 17 -22.46 69.90 -15.91
N ILE A 18 -21.19 70.31 -15.80
CA ILE A 18 -20.04 69.38 -15.84
C ILE A 18 -20.09 68.43 -14.64
N PHE A 19 -20.39 68.94 -13.45
CA PHE A 19 -20.51 68.12 -12.24
C PHE A 19 -21.69 67.15 -12.32
N ALA A 20 -22.84 67.61 -12.83
CA ALA A 20 -24.01 66.76 -13.07
C ALA A 20 -23.72 65.66 -14.10
N ALA A 21 -23.01 65.98 -15.18
CA ALA A 21 -22.58 64.99 -16.17
C ALA A 21 -21.64 63.95 -15.55
N GLY A 22 -20.68 64.38 -14.71
CA GLY A 22 -19.80 63.49 -13.97
C GLY A 22 -20.57 62.53 -13.04
N ILE A 23 -21.58 63.03 -12.33
CA ILE A 23 -22.44 62.21 -11.46
C ILE A 23 -23.21 61.15 -12.28
N VAL A 24 -23.79 61.53 -13.41
CA VAL A 24 -24.56 60.60 -14.26
C VAL A 24 -23.67 59.51 -14.85
N VAL A 25 -22.48 59.87 -15.30
CA VAL A 25 -21.49 58.91 -15.81
C VAL A 25 -21.03 57.95 -14.70
N ASN A 26 -20.75 58.48 -13.50
CA ASN A 26 -20.38 57.64 -12.36
C ASN A 26 -21.51 56.66 -11.99
N HIS A 27 -22.76 57.14 -11.98
CA HIS A 27 -23.92 56.30 -11.71
C HIS A 27 -24.05 55.14 -12.69
N PHE A 28 -23.83 55.39 -13.98
CA PHE A 28 -23.88 54.34 -15.00
C PHE A 28 -22.77 53.30 -14.84
N PHE A 29 -21.54 53.73 -14.50
CA PHE A 29 -20.45 52.80 -14.20
C PHE A 29 -20.71 51.97 -12.95
N ASP A 30 -21.28 52.57 -11.90
CA ASP A 30 -21.67 51.85 -10.67
C ASP A 30 -22.73 50.76 -10.97
N GLU A 31 -23.76 51.08 -11.77
CA GLU A 31 -24.78 50.09 -12.17
C GLU A 31 -24.20 48.91 -12.97
N ALA A 32 -23.35 49.20 -13.97
CA ALA A 32 -22.73 48.16 -14.77
C ALA A 32 -21.85 47.22 -13.93
N ARG A 33 -21.12 47.78 -12.95
CA ARG A 33 -20.24 47.02 -12.06
C ARG A 33 -21.02 46.16 -11.06
N LEU A 34 -22.08 46.70 -10.46
CA LEU A 34 -22.97 45.96 -9.56
C LEU A 34 -23.66 44.79 -10.28
N GLY A 35 -24.06 44.99 -11.54
CA GLY A 35 -24.62 43.92 -12.38
C GLY A 35 -23.65 42.74 -12.53
N ILE A 36 -22.37 43.02 -12.80
CA ILE A 36 -21.33 41.99 -12.93
C ILE A 36 -21.14 41.21 -11.62
N ILE A 37 -21.04 41.90 -10.48
CA ILE A 37 -20.87 41.26 -9.16
C ILE A 37 -22.07 40.37 -8.85
N ASN A 38 -23.28 40.86 -9.08
CA ASN A 38 -24.51 40.10 -8.85
C ASN A 38 -24.62 38.86 -9.77
N ASP A 39 -24.19 38.96 -11.02
CA ASP A 39 -24.18 37.82 -11.95
C ASP A 39 -23.18 36.73 -11.49
N VAL A 40 -22.00 37.12 -11.02
CA VAL A 40 -21.02 36.18 -10.44
C VAL A 40 -21.56 35.54 -9.16
N LEU A 41 -22.19 36.32 -8.26
CA LEU A 41 -22.81 35.78 -7.04
C LEU A 41 -23.93 34.78 -7.34
N ARG A 42 -24.76 35.04 -8.36
CA ARG A 42 -25.83 34.12 -8.78
C ARG A 42 -25.28 32.83 -9.40
N ALA A 43 -24.24 32.93 -10.21
CA ALA A 43 -23.56 31.74 -10.74
C ALA A 43 -23.03 30.87 -9.60
N HIS A 44 -22.36 31.48 -8.63
CA HIS A 44 -21.83 30.78 -7.47
C HIS A 44 -22.93 30.15 -6.59
N GLU A 45 -24.07 30.81 -6.40
CA GLU A 45 -25.21 30.22 -5.68
C GLU A 45 -25.71 28.94 -6.36
N ILE A 46 -25.83 28.96 -7.69
CA ILE A 46 -26.24 27.79 -8.49
C ILE A 46 -25.20 26.67 -8.36
N ASP A 47 -23.90 26.97 -8.44
CA ASP A 47 -22.83 25.98 -8.34
C ASP A 47 -22.74 25.37 -6.93
N SER A 48 -22.96 26.17 -5.89
CA SER A 48 -23.05 25.71 -4.50
C SER A 48 -24.26 24.78 -4.28
N ASP A 49 -25.40 25.07 -4.90
CA ASP A 49 -26.59 24.22 -4.81
C ASP A 49 -26.43 22.93 -5.63
N ALA A 50 -25.86 23.01 -6.83
CA ALA A 50 -25.51 21.85 -7.64
C ALA A 50 -24.58 20.90 -6.87
N TYR A 51 -23.62 21.47 -6.13
CA TYR A 51 -22.73 20.72 -5.26
C TYR A 51 -23.46 19.92 -4.18
N GLN A 52 -24.41 20.53 -3.47
CA GLN A 52 -25.19 19.84 -2.42
C GLN A 52 -26.00 18.68 -3.01
N VAL A 53 -26.54 18.86 -4.21
CA VAL A 53 -27.27 17.82 -4.93
C VAL A 53 -26.33 16.67 -5.35
N GLU A 54 -25.14 16.98 -5.88
CA GLU A 54 -24.13 15.98 -6.23
C GLU A 54 -23.66 15.16 -5.02
N GLN A 55 -23.53 15.81 -3.86
CA GLN A 55 -23.22 15.13 -2.61
C GLN A 55 -24.30 14.13 -2.21
N LEU A 56 -25.58 14.57 -2.23
CA LEU A 56 -26.72 13.70 -1.94
C LEU A 56 -26.79 12.53 -2.92
N PHE A 57 -26.52 12.78 -4.20
CA PHE A 57 -26.49 11.75 -5.23
C PHE A 57 -25.37 10.72 -4.99
N THR A 58 -24.17 11.18 -4.63
CA THR A 58 -23.02 10.30 -4.34
C THR A 58 -23.26 9.46 -3.07
N GLN A 59 -23.97 10.01 -2.08
CA GLN A 59 -24.41 9.25 -0.90
C GLN A 59 -25.42 8.15 -1.23
N MET A 60 -26.36 8.42 -2.15
CA MET A 60 -27.43 7.48 -2.50
C MET A 60 -26.98 6.37 -3.47
N TYR A 61 -26.17 6.70 -4.47
CA TYR A 61 -25.86 5.79 -5.58
C TYR A 61 -24.44 5.22 -5.56
N GLY A 62 -23.62 5.61 -4.58
CA GLY A 62 -22.26 5.10 -4.40
C GLY A 62 -21.23 5.79 -5.31
N GLY A 63 -20.10 6.20 -4.70
CA GLY A 63 -18.97 6.86 -5.36
C GLY A 63 -17.97 7.37 -4.31
N ASN A 64 -16.73 7.67 -4.72
CA ASN A 64 -15.73 8.25 -3.82
C ASN A 64 -16.02 9.75 -3.64
N GLN A 65 -16.76 10.09 -2.57
CA GLN A 65 -17.17 11.46 -2.25
C GLN A 65 -15.99 12.43 -2.27
N CYS A 66 -14.86 12.04 -1.68
CA CYS A 66 -13.67 12.89 -1.55
C CYS A 66 -13.01 13.28 -2.88
N GLU A 67 -13.12 12.42 -3.89
CA GLU A 67 -12.47 12.60 -5.19
C GLU A 67 -13.28 13.51 -6.11
N VAL A 68 -14.60 13.31 -6.18
CA VAL A 68 -15.51 14.20 -6.93
C VAL A 68 -15.49 15.60 -6.34
N MET A 69 -15.55 15.67 -5.00
CA MET A 69 -15.68 16.94 -4.29
C MET A 69 -14.41 17.79 -4.33
N SER A 70 -13.21 17.20 -4.38
CA SER A 70 -11.96 17.96 -4.34
C SER A 70 -11.66 18.79 -5.59
N SER A 71 -12.05 18.30 -6.78
CA SER A 71 -11.85 19.02 -8.06
C SER A 71 -12.65 20.33 -8.13
N ARG A 72 -13.91 20.31 -7.68
CA ARG A 72 -14.82 21.47 -7.71
C ARG A 72 -14.53 22.52 -6.64
N ILE A 73 -13.88 22.14 -5.53
CA ILE A 73 -13.49 23.10 -4.49
C ILE A 73 -12.51 24.15 -5.02
N GLY A 74 -11.62 23.78 -5.95
CA GLY A 74 -10.70 24.73 -6.57
C GLY A 74 -11.43 25.81 -7.39
N ASP A 75 -12.52 25.44 -8.06
CA ASP A 75 -13.34 26.38 -8.85
C ASP A 75 -14.13 27.32 -7.93
N LEU A 76 -14.82 26.76 -6.91
CA LEU A 76 -15.51 27.54 -5.88
C LEU A 76 -14.57 28.54 -5.18
N LYS A 77 -13.34 28.10 -4.83
CA LYS A 77 -12.32 28.97 -4.23
C LYS A 77 -11.99 30.17 -5.13
N LYS A 78 -11.80 29.93 -6.44
CA LYS A 78 -11.47 30.99 -7.40
C LYS A 78 -12.63 31.97 -7.59
N GLU A 79 -13.86 31.48 -7.60
CA GLU A 79 -15.05 32.31 -7.74
C GLU A 79 -15.30 33.19 -6.51
N ILE A 80 -15.22 32.62 -5.30
CA ILE A 80 -15.35 33.37 -4.03
C ILE A 80 -14.27 34.46 -3.94
N ARG A 81 -13.02 34.13 -4.29
CA ARG A 81 -11.93 35.11 -4.33
C ARG A 81 -12.24 36.27 -5.27
N LYS A 82 -12.71 35.99 -6.48
CA LYS A 82 -13.06 37.01 -7.47
C LYS A 82 -14.17 37.93 -6.97
N VAL A 83 -15.20 37.38 -6.30
CA VAL A 83 -16.25 38.16 -5.67
C VAL A 83 -15.68 39.07 -4.57
N GLY A 84 -14.77 38.56 -3.74
CA GLY A 84 -14.08 39.33 -2.71
C GLY A 84 -13.25 40.49 -3.28
N GLU A 85 -12.47 40.25 -4.33
CA GLU A 85 -11.70 41.27 -5.06
C GLU A 85 -12.60 42.35 -5.67
N ASP A 86 -13.67 41.94 -6.35
CA ASP A 86 -14.60 42.86 -7.00
C ASP A 86 -15.33 43.72 -5.95
N LEU A 87 -15.72 43.15 -4.80
CA LEU A 87 -16.29 43.87 -3.66
C LEU A 87 -15.30 44.79 -2.95
N GLY A 88 -14.03 44.38 -2.82
CA GLY A 88 -12.96 45.21 -2.26
C GLY A 88 -12.60 46.39 -3.17
N SER A 89 -12.69 46.20 -4.48
CA SER A 89 -12.46 47.24 -5.50
C SER A 89 -13.64 48.21 -5.66
N TYR A 90 -14.80 47.91 -5.05
CA TYR A 90 -15.95 48.79 -4.97
C TYR A 90 -15.66 49.90 -3.95
N SER A 91 -15.14 51.03 -4.44
CA SER A 91 -14.63 52.10 -3.61
C SER A 91 -15.71 52.72 -2.70
N ARG A 92 -15.28 53.12 -1.50
CA ARG A 92 -16.00 53.90 -0.47
C ARG A 92 -16.71 55.18 -0.96
N PHE A 93 -16.61 55.54 -2.24
CA PHE A 93 -17.11 56.78 -2.81
C PHE A 93 -18.43 56.64 -3.61
N SER A 94 -19.05 55.44 -3.65
CA SER A 94 -20.41 55.27 -4.17
C SER A 94 -21.41 55.98 -3.24
N PHE A 95 -21.61 57.28 -3.45
CA PHE A 95 -22.55 58.12 -2.71
C PHE A 95 -24.01 57.70 -2.93
N PHE A 96 -24.30 57.02 -4.04
CA PHE A 96 -25.66 56.82 -4.52
C PHE A 96 -26.34 55.51 -4.10
N ARG A 97 -25.60 54.45 -3.72
CA ARG A 97 -26.19 53.13 -3.35
C ARG A 97 -25.43 52.34 -2.28
N ARG A 98 -25.49 52.79 -1.03
CA ARG A 98 -24.96 52.06 0.14
C ARG A 98 -25.69 50.73 0.38
N HIS A 99 -27.00 50.71 0.17
CA HIS A 99 -27.86 49.55 0.40
C HIS A 99 -27.54 48.35 -0.50
N ASP A 100 -27.25 48.59 -1.78
CA ASP A 100 -26.91 47.52 -2.74
C ASP A 100 -25.54 46.90 -2.41
N TYR A 101 -24.59 47.73 -1.97
CA TYR A 101 -23.29 47.24 -1.49
C TYR A 101 -23.44 46.39 -0.23
N ASP A 102 -24.20 46.87 0.76
CA ASP A 102 -24.43 46.12 2.00
C ASP A 102 -25.12 44.77 1.72
N TYR A 103 -26.05 44.73 0.75
CA TYR A 103 -26.70 43.51 0.28
C TYR A 103 -25.69 42.52 -0.34
N LEU A 104 -24.84 42.97 -1.27
CA LEU A 104 -23.85 42.11 -1.92
C LEU A 104 -22.78 41.63 -0.93
N LYS A 105 -22.37 42.48 0.02
CA LYS A 105 -21.44 42.13 1.10
C LYS A 105 -22.01 41.05 2.00
N ARG A 106 -23.30 41.14 2.36
CA ARG A 106 -24.00 40.10 3.10
C ARG A 106 -24.03 38.78 2.33
N GLN A 107 -24.37 38.82 1.04
CA GLN A 107 -24.38 37.62 0.19
C GLN A 107 -22.99 36.96 0.14
N TYR A 108 -21.93 37.75 -0.03
CA TYR A 108 -20.57 37.25 -0.02
C TYR A 108 -20.21 36.51 1.28
N PHE A 109 -20.52 37.07 2.45
CA PHE A 109 -20.25 36.37 3.71
C PHE A 109 -21.07 35.08 3.87
N LEU A 110 -22.31 35.04 3.41
CA LEU A 110 -23.10 33.80 3.39
C LEU A 110 -22.44 32.73 2.51
N LEU A 111 -21.83 33.10 1.38
CA LEU A 111 -21.07 32.18 0.54
C LEU A 111 -19.81 31.68 1.24
N GLU A 112 -19.04 32.56 1.89
CA GLU A 112 -17.88 32.19 2.72
C GLU A 112 -18.28 31.17 3.81
N PHE A 113 -19.40 31.40 4.52
CA PHE A 113 -19.86 30.44 5.54
C PHE A 113 -20.29 29.09 4.96
N ARG A 114 -21.00 29.08 3.82
CA ARG A 114 -21.36 27.84 3.12
C ARG A 114 -20.10 27.08 2.71
N PHE A 115 -19.10 27.79 2.20
CA PHE A 115 -17.84 27.22 1.79
C PHE A 115 -17.04 26.68 2.98
N LEU A 116 -16.98 27.40 4.11
CA LEU A 116 -16.35 26.92 5.34
C LEU A 116 -16.99 25.62 5.83
N ALA A 117 -18.32 25.60 5.94
CA ALA A 117 -19.07 24.42 6.38
C ALA A 117 -18.79 23.23 5.47
N LEU A 118 -18.62 23.48 4.18
CA LEU A 118 -18.29 22.46 3.21
C LEU A 118 -16.88 21.91 3.41
N ILE A 119 -15.89 22.78 3.53
CA ILE A 119 -14.48 22.41 3.78
C ILE A 119 -14.37 21.61 5.08
N GLU A 120 -15.03 22.04 6.15
CA GLU A 120 -15.04 21.33 7.44
C GLU A 120 -15.63 19.92 7.34
N ARG A 121 -16.71 19.76 6.56
CA ARG A 121 -17.31 18.45 6.31
C ARG A 121 -16.38 17.54 5.53
N LEU A 122 -15.78 18.05 4.44
CA LEU A 122 -14.78 17.33 3.67
C LEU A 122 -13.57 16.96 4.52
N ASN A 123 -13.13 17.85 5.41
CA ASN A 123 -12.02 17.57 6.28
C ASN A 123 -12.30 16.39 7.23
N LYS A 124 -13.53 16.27 7.73
CA LYS A 124 -13.97 15.13 8.53
C LYS A 124 -14.10 13.84 7.72
N GLU A 125 -14.67 13.92 6.52
CA GLU A 125 -14.98 12.74 5.68
C GLU A 125 -13.74 12.24 4.89
N CYS A 126 -12.78 13.12 4.59
CA CYS A 126 -11.70 12.91 3.62
C CYS A 126 -10.28 13.06 4.17
N GLY A 127 -10.10 13.06 5.50
CA GLY A 127 -8.77 13.04 6.11
C GLY A 127 -8.06 14.40 6.20
N ASN A 128 -8.84 15.49 6.21
CA ASN A 128 -8.42 16.89 6.22
C ASN A 128 -7.48 17.29 5.07
N PRO A 129 -7.98 17.26 3.82
CA PRO A 129 -7.20 17.70 2.66
C PRO A 129 -6.97 19.22 2.62
N TYR A 130 -7.75 20.03 3.35
CA TYR A 130 -7.67 21.48 3.32
C TYR A 130 -7.37 22.07 4.71
N LEU A 131 -6.67 23.20 4.72
CA LEU A 131 -6.45 24.04 5.89
C LEU A 131 -7.28 25.32 5.74
N PRO A 132 -8.45 25.43 6.40
CA PRO A 132 -9.19 26.68 6.44
C PRO A 132 -8.47 27.69 7.36
N VAL A 133 -8.34 28.92 6.87
CA VAL A 133 -7.85 30.09 7.59
C VAL A 133 -8.98 31.11 7.63
N ILE A 134 -9.52 31.37 8.82
CA ILE A 134 -10.56 32.39 9.01
C ILE A 134 -9.85 33.67 9.41
N PHE A 135 -9.90 34.68 8.55
CA PHE A 135 -9.25 35.96 8.73
C PHE A 135 -10.28 37.04 9.07
N PHE A 136 -10.25 37.52 10.32
CA PHE A 136 -11.04 38.65 10.78
C PHE A 136 -10.26 39.96 10.57
N TYR A 137 -10.77 40.80 9.67
CA TYR A 137 -10.21 42.12 9.37
C TYR A 137 -11.07 43.24 9.95
N GLU A 138 -10.49 44.42 10.08
CA GLU A 138 -11.20 45.66 10.38
C GLU A 138 -11.03 46.65 9.22
N ILE A 139 -12.08 47.41 8.91
CA ILE A 139 -12.03 48.43 7.86
C ILE A 139 -11.13 49.58 8.35
N ASP A 140 -10.31 50.16 7.46
CA ASP A 140 -9.41 51.28 7.80
C ASP A 140 -8.23 50.92 8.73
N ASP A 141 -7.93 49.63 8.87
CA ASP A 141 -6.79 49.15 9.64
C ASP A 141 -5.62 48.73 8.71
N GLU A 142 -4.50 49.44 8.79
CA GLU A 142 -3.31 49.22 7.95
C GLU A 142 -2.73 47.81 8.14
N ASP A 143 -2.80 47.27 9.37
CA ASP A 143 -2.32 45.93 9.68
C ASP A 143 -3.23 44.86 9.06
N SER A 144 -4.54 45.07 9.04
CA SER A 144 -5.51 44.21 8.34
C SER A 144 -5.31 44.21 6.82
N GLU A 145 -5.05 45.36 6.21
CA GLU A 145 -4.75 45.44 4.77
C GLU A 145 -3.46 44.66 4.44
N ARG A 146 -2.39 44.89 5.22
CA ARG A 146 -1.12 44.16 5.06
C ARG A 146 -1.29 42.66 5.25
N GLN A 147 -2.06 42.24 6.26
CA GLN A 147 -2.31 40.83 6.53
C GLN A 147 -3.08 40.17 5.38
N GLY A 148 -4.03 40.89 4.76
CA GLY A 148 -4.76 40.46 3.58
C GLY A 148 -3.83 40.11 2.41
N PHE A 149 -2.91 41.01 2.05
CA PHE A 149 -1.92 40.76 0.99
C PHE A 149 -1.01 39.56 1.30
N ILE A 150 -0.56 39.42 2.55
CA ILE A 150 0.28 38.27 2.96
C ILE A 150 -0.49 36.94 2.82
N LEU A 151 -1.78 36.94 3.18
CA LEU A 151 -2.62 35.74 3.07
C LEU A 151 -2.97 35.42 1.61
N GLU A 152 -3.10 36.42 0.76
CA GLU A 152 -3.28 36.27 -0.68
C GLU A 152 -2.07 35.54 -1.30
N ASP A 153 -0.85 36.07 -1.07
CA ASP A 153 0.40 35.44 -1.54
C ASP A 153 0.53 33.98 -1.07
N LEU A 154 0.22 33.72 0.20
CA LEU A 154 0.26 32.37 0.77
C LEU A 154 -0.86 31.46 0.21
N SER A 155 -2.03 32.01 -0.10
CA SER A 155 -3.12 31.26 -0.71
C SER A 155 -2.78 30.83 -2.14
N GLU A 156 -2.01 31.64 -2.86
CA GLU A 156 -1.47 31.28 -4.17
C GLU A 156 -0.37 30.21 -4.06
N GLU A 157 0.56 30.34 -3.10
CA GLU A 157 1.63 29.36 -2.87
C GLU A 157 1.05 27.97 -2.52
N TYR A 158 -0.01 27.95 -1.71
CA TYR A 158 -0.66 26.74 -1.22
C TYR A 158 -2.01 26.45 -1.90
N ASP A 159 -2.16 26.80 -3.20
CA ASP A 159 -3.46 26.88 -3.88
C ASP A 159 -4.38 25.67 -3.69
N SER A 160 -3.80 24.47 -3.70
CA SER A 160 -4.54 23.20 -3.59
C SER A 160 -4.99 22.80 -2.17
N GLN A 161 -4.50 23.47 -1.12
CA GLN A 161 -4.67 23.04 0.28
C GLN A 161 -5.10 24.18 1.22
N LEU A 162 -4.65 25.41 1.00
CA LEU A 162 -4.99 26.55 1.85
C LEU A 162 -6.26 27.23 1.34
N VAL A 163 -7.23 27.42 2.24
CA VAL A 163 -8.47 28.15 1.97
C VAL A 163 -8.55 29.32 2.93
N VAL A 164 -8.54 30.55 2.40
CA VAL A 164 -8.63 31.77 3.20
C VAL A 164 -10.05 32.32 3.10
N LEU A 165 -10.68 32.57 4.24
CA LEU A 165 -11.99 33.19 4.34
C LEU A 165 -11.86 34.52 5.07
N SER A 166 -12.18 35.62 4.39
CA SER A 166 -11.97 36.97 4.90
C SER A 166 -13.29 37.57 5.39
N LEU A 167 -13.37 37.86 6.69
CA LEU A 167 -14.57 38.33 7.37
C LEU A 167 -14.34 39.70 8.02
N ASP A 168 -15.24 40.64 7.75
CA ASP A 168 -15.25 41.94 8.44
C ASP A 168 -15.73 41.73 9.88
N LYS A 169 -14.82 41.88 10.86
CA LYS A 169 -15.10 41.61 12.29
C LYS A 169 -16.34 42.35 12.80
N ASP A 170 -16.57 43.57 12.32
CA ASP A 170 -17.60 44.47 12.83
C ASP A 170 -18.86 44.52 11.95
N TYR A 171 -18.99 43.61 11.00
CA TYR A 171 -20.16 43.54 10.13
C TYR A 171 -21.41 43.02 10.88
N SER A 172 -22.24 43.94 11.34
CA SER A 172 -23.42 43.66 12.17
C SER A 172 -24.61 43.07 11.40
N ASP A 173 -24.67 43.28 10.08
CA ASP A 173 -25.84 42.91 9.27
C ASP A 173 -25.91 41.40 8.96
N GLU A 174 -24.82 40.66 9.22
CA GLU A 174 -24.80 39.20 9.19
C GLU A 174 -24.41 38.61 10.56
N PRO A 175 -25.38 38.13 11.36
CA PRO A 175 -25.14 37.63 12.72
C PRO A 175 -24.13 36.48 12.83
N LEU A 176 -23.94 35.69 11.77
CA LEU A 176 -22.99 34.58 11.76
C LEU A 176 -21.54 35.05 11.93
N VAL A 177 -21.20 36.24 11.45
CA VAL A 177 -19.86 36.84 11.64
C VAL A 177 -19.57 37.04 13.12
N GLY A 178 -20.49 37.70 13.82
CA GLY A 178 -20.38 37.94 15.27
C GLY A 178 -20.44 36.65 16.10
N LEU A 179 -21.19 35.64 15.66
CA LEU A 179 -21.24 34.32 16.31
C LEU A 179 -19.89 33.61 16.20
N LEU A 180 -19.30 33.58 15.00
CA LEU A 180 -18.02 32.93 14.75
C LEU A 180 -16.90 33.64 15.50
N ALA A 181 -16.84 34.98 15.45
CA ALA A 181 -15.89 35.79 16.21
C ALA A 181 -15.97 35.49 17.73
N LYS A 182 -17.19 35.39 18.29
CA LYS A 182 -17.39 35.02 19.70
C LYS A 182 -16.94 33.59 20.00
N SER A 183 -17.20 32.62 19.13
CA SER A 183 -16.81 31.23 19.35
C SER A 183 -15.28 31.04 19.46
N TYR A 184 -14.52 31.89 18.77
CA TYR A 184 -13.06 31.89 18.82
C TYR A 184 -12.47 32.96 19.75
N ASN A 185 -13.29 33.65 20.55
CA ASN A 185 -12.89 34.76 21.42
C ASN A 185 -12.05 35.82 20.68
N VAL A 186 -12.50 36.27 19.51
CA VAL A 186 -11.85 37.33 18.74
C VAL A 186 -12.23 38.69 19.31
N SER A 187 -11.25 39.45 19.79
CA SER A 187 -11.45 40.78 20.39
C SER A 187 -10.69 41.92 19.71
N ALA A 188 -9.79 41.61 18.78
CA ALA A 188 -8.97 42.57 18.05
C ALA A 188 -8.83 42.16 16.57
N SER A 189 -8.46 43.11 15.72
CA SER A 189 -8.09 42.87 14.33
C SER A 189 -6.68 43.39 14.04
N PRO A 190 -5.93 42.80 13.09
CA PRO A 190 -6.26 41.56 12.39
C PRO A 190 -6.15 40.33 13.32
N THR A 191 -7.05 39.36 13.14
CA THR A 191 -6.96 38.06 13.82
C THR A 191 -7.19 36.93 12.82
N MET A 192 -6.33 35.91 12.86
CA MET A 192 -6.47 34.70 12.05
C MET A 192 -6.77 33.50 12.94
N ILE A 193 -7.64 32.62 12.47
CA ILE A 193 -7.87 31.29 13.06
C ILE A 193 -7.31 30.25 12.10
N ILE A 194 -6.27 29.52 12.52
CA ILE A 194 -5.58 28.52 11.70
C ILE A 194 -5.65 27.19 12.44
N GLY A 195 -6.34 26.19 11.88
CA GLY A 195 -6.48 24.88 12.51
C GLY A 195 -7.15 24.93 13.91
N GLY A 196 -7.98 25.94 14.16
CA GLY A 196 -8.63 26.20 15.45
C GLY A 196 -7.80 26.98 16.47
N GLU A 197 -6.53 27.30 16.17
CA GLU A 197 -5.66 28.15 16.99
C GLU A 197 -5.82 29.63 16.58
N ARG A 198 -5.87 30.53 17.57
CA ARG A 198 -6.07 31.98 17.38
C ARG A 198 -4.73 32.73 17.31
N PHE A 199 -4.52 33.51 16.26
CA PHE A 199 -3.34 34.34 16.02
C PHE A 199 -3.77 35.81 15.91
N GLU A 200 -3.46 36.59 16.95
CA GLU A 200 -3.77 38.03 16.99
C GLU A 200 -2.58 38.85 16.47
N GLY A 201 -2.90 39.96 15.78
CA GLY A 201 -1.94 40.92 15.22
C GLY A 201 -1.34 40.49 13.88
N LEU A 202 -0.65 41.44 13.22
CA LEU A 202 0.03 41.22 11.95
C LEU A 202 1.11 40.13 12.07
N ARG A 203 1.08 39.15 11.16
CA ARG A 203 2.08 38.08 11.03
C ARG A 203 2.66 38.07 9.63
N TYR A 204 3.99 37.97 9.56
CA TYR A 204 4.71 37.89 8.30
C TYR A 204 4.76 36.45 7.77
N THR A 205 5.01 36.33 6.46
CA THR A 205 5.03 35.08 5.71
C THR A 205 5.83 33.97 6.39
N GLY A 206 7.01 34.26 6.95
CA GLY A 206 7.85 33.25 7.61
C GLY A 206 7.19 32.58 8.83
N GLU A 207 6.48 33.36 9.66
CA GLU A 207 5.77 32.85 10.85
C GLU A 207 4.55 32.00 10.47
N LEU A 208 3.80 32.47 9.46
CA LEU A 208 2.63 31.76 8.95
C LEU A 208 3.01 30.48 8.22
N ASN A 209 4.09 30.50 7.43
CA ASN A 209 4.57 29.35 6.69
C ASN A 209 4.97 28.19 7.63
N ALA A 210 5.64 28.50 8.75
CA ALA A 210 5.94 27.50 9.77
C ALA A 210 4.67 26.88 10.38
N SER A 211 3.65 27.70 10.63
CA SER A 211 2.36 27.26 11.19
C SER A 211 1.57 26.42 10.18
N PHE A 212 1.48 26.84 8.92
CA PHE A 212 0.83 26.09 7.84
C PHE A 212 1.52 24.77 7.59
N GLN A 213 2.86 24.75 7.57
CA GLN A 213 3.63 23.53 7.43
C GLN A 213 3.31 22.50 8.52
N LYS A 214 3.10 22.90 9.78
CA LYS A 214 2.67 21.97 10.84
C LYS A 214 1.36 21.25 10.48
N PHE A 215 0.41 21.95 9.84
CA PHE A 215 -0.90 21.39 9.49
C PHE A 215 -0.91 20.66 8.13
N LEU A 216 -0.15 21.14 7.15
CA LEU A 216 -0.06 20.59 5.80
C LEU A 216 0.97 19.44 5.69
N ARG A 217 1.91 19.30 6.63
CA ARG A 217 2.92 18.22 6.69
C ARG A 217 2.42 16.94 7.36
N ARG A 218 1.17 16.54 7.16
CA ARG A 218 0.68 15.27 7.71
C ARG A 218 1.52 14.11 7.18
N ALA A 219 2.15 13.39 8.10
CA ALA A 219 2.87 12.17 7.77
C ALA A 219 1.89 11.07 7.38
N ASP A 220 2.20 10.38 6.29
CA ASP A 220 1.62 9.09 5.93
C ASP A 220 0.07 9.07 5.93
N PRO A 221 -0.58 9.99 5.19
CA PRO A 221 -2.00 10.28 5.33
C PRO A 221 -2.91 9.07 5.08
N PHE A 222 -2.49 8.15 4.21
CA PHE A 222 -3.28 6.96 3.85
C PHE A 222 -2.98 5.73 4.71
N ALA A 223 -1.96 5.78 5.57
CA ALA A 223 -1.61 4.66 6.44
C ALA A 223 -2.20 4.75 7.85
N LYS A 224 -2.73 5.92 8.26
CA LYS A 224 -3.14 6.19 9.65
C LYS A 224 -4.17 5.20 10.23
N SER A 225 -5.01 4.62 9.37
CA SER A 225 -6.05 3.66 9.78
C SER A 225 -5.55 2.23 9.98
N PHE A 226 -4.30 1.94 9.60
CA PHE A 226 -3.75 0.58 9.64
C PHE A 226 -2.99 0.34 10.95
N ASP A 227 -3.12 -0.88 11.47
CA ASP A 227 -2.41 -1.32 12.66
C ASP A 227 -1.13 -2.07 12.28
N PHE A 228 -0.01 -1.34 12.30
CA PHE A 228 1.32 -1.91 12.04
C PHE A 228 1.85 -2.79 13.18
N MET A 229 1.17 -2.83 14.33
CA MET A 229 1.50 -3.75 15.43
C MET A 229 0.95 -5.16 15.20
N TYR A 230 0.03 -5.32 14.25
CA TYR A 230 -0.61 -6.61 13.94
C TYR A 230 0.42 -7.72 13.72
N THR A 231 1.38 -7.51 12.81
CA THR A 231 2.35 -8.55 12.42
C THR A 231 3.35 -8.86 13.54
N PRO A 232 3.97 -7.88 14.23
CA PRO A 232 4.80 -8.16 15.40
C PRO A 232 4.05 -8.87 16.53
N THR A 233 2.81 -8.49 16.81
CA THR A 233 1.98 -9.13 17.84
C THR A 233 1.63 -10.57 17.45
N ALA A 234 1.23 -10.83 16.21
CA ALA A 234 0.93 -12.17 15.71
C ALA A 234 2.17 -13.08 15.73
N ALA A 235 3.36 -12.52 15.50
CA ALA A 235 4.63 -13.24 15.58
C ALA A 235 5.14 -13.43 17.03
N GLY A 236 4.51 -12.81 18.04
CA GLY A 236 4.96 -12.87 19.43
C GLY A 236 6.29 -12.12 19.68
N LEU A 237 6.62 -11.12 18.86
CA LEU A 237 7.89 -10.39 18.93
C LEU A 237 7.89 -9.37 20.09
N ASN A 238 9.03 -9.25 20.78
CA ASN A 238 9.28 -8.11 21.65
C ASN A 238 9.62 -6.88 20.78
N VAL A 239 8.64 -5.99 20.61
CA VAL A 239 8.76 -4.78 19.79
C VAL A 239 9.88 -3.86 20.27
N SER A 240 10.22 -3.84 21.56
CA SER A 240 11.35 -3.05 22.05
C SER A 240 12.69 -3.53 21.46
N THR A 241 12.87 -4.84 21.31
CA THR A 241 14.06 -5.41 20.67
C THR A 241 14.14 -5.02 19.20
N LEU A 242 12.99 -5.07 18.51
CA LEU A 242 12.90 -4.64 17.11
C LEU A 242 13.26 -3.17 16.94
N LEU A 243 12.74 -2.29 17.80
CA LEU A 243 13.04 -0.86 17.78
C LEU A 243 14.54 -0.59 18.00
N ILE A 244 15.20 -1.33 18.89
CA ILE A 244 16.66 -1.23 19.09
C ILE A 244 17.42 -1.63 17.82
N ALA A 245 17.01 -2.72 17.17
CA ALA A 245 17.63 -3.16 15.91
C ALA A 245 17.44 -2.11 14.80
N MET A 246 16.24 -1.54 14.66
CA MET A 246 15.97 -0.48 13.68
C MET A 246 16.78 0.79 13.97
N GLU A 247 16.88 1.21 15.23
CA GLU A 247 17.66 2.39 15.60
C GLU A 247 19.15 2.21 15.27
N SER A 248 19.69 1.01 15.51
CA SER A 248 21.06 0.63 15.12
C SER A 248 21.28 0.79 13.62
N ILE A 249 20.35 0.29 12.79
CA ILE A 249 20.41 0.44 11.32
C ILE A 249 20.34 1.91 10.93
N ARG A 250 19.39 2.67 11.49
CA ARG A 250 19.14 4.08 11.16
C ARG A 250 20.38 4.96 11.44
N LEU A 251 21.05 4.72 12.55
CA LEU A 251 22.24 5.46 12.99
C LEU A 251 23.54 5.02 12.30
N ASN A 252 23.57 3.82 11.70
CA ASN A 252 24.75 3.33 11.01
C ASN A 252 24.98 4.09 9.69
N GLU A 253 25.98 4.97 9.64
CA GLU A 253 26.32 5.76 8.46
C GLU A 253 26.80 4.92 7.26
N SER A 254 27.32 3.71 7.52
CA SER A 254 27.74 2.77 6.49
C SER A 254 26.59 1.96 5.89
N ALA A 255 25.39 1.99 6.50
CA ALA A 255 24.22 1.28 5.97
C ALA A 255 23.64 2.02 4.76
N ASP A 256 23.06 1.26 3.82
CA ASP A 256 22.42 1.81 2.63
C ASP A 256 21.29 2.79 3.02
N PRO A 257 21.18 3.97 2.37
CA PRO A 257 20.17 4.96 2.73
C PRO A 257 18.73 4.42 2.62
N PHE A 258 18.44 3.46 1.73
CA PHE A 258 17.12 2.83 1.67
C PHE A 258 16.82 2.06 2.96
N ALA A 259 17.79 1.28 3.45
CA ALA A 259 17.65 0.53 4.71
C ALA A 259 17.48 1.47 5.90
N ARG A 260 18.21 2.59 5.94
CA ARG A 260 18.08 3.61 7.00
C ARG A 260 16.72 4.31 6.95
N GLY A 261 16.23 4.60 5.75
CA GLY A 261 14.89 5.14 5.53
C GLY A 261 13.80 4.17 6.00
N ASP A 262 13.87 2.90 5.60
CA ASP A 262 12.92 1.88 6.03
C ASP A 262 12.97 1.66 7.54
N ALA A 263 14.15 1.66 8.16
CA ALA A 263 14.29 1.59 9.61
C ALA A 263 13.59 2.76 10.33
N ALA A 264 13.80 4.00 9.86
CA ALA A 264 13.12 5.17 10.40
C ALA A 264 11.59 5.08 10.22
N LEU A 265 11.13 4.64 9.05
CA LEU A 265 9.70 4.47 8.78
C LEU A 265 9.06 3.40 9.68
N ILE A 266 9.71 2.24 9.84
CA ILE A 266 9.25 1.16 10.73
C ILE A 266 9.13 1.70 12.15
N MET A 267 10.17 2.36 12.68
CA MET A 267 10.14 2.95 14.01
C MET A 267 9.02 3.97 14.16
N GLY A 268 8.87 4.87 13.18
CA GLY A 268 7.83 5.89 13.17
C GLY A 268 6.42 5.30 13.20
N ARG A 269 6.16 4.24 12.43
CA ARG A 269 4.86 3.57 12.40
C ARG A 269 4.56 2.76 13.66
N LEU A 270 5.53 2.00 14.17
CA LEU A 270 5.35 1.21 15.39
C LEU A 270 5.18 2.08 16.64
N THR A 271 5.81 3.27 16.67
CA THR A 271 5.71 4.22 17.79
C THR A 271 4.68 5.33 17.57
N LYS A 272 4.02 5.36 16.40
CA LYS A 272 3.12 6.43 15.96
C LYS A 272 3.76 7.84 16.03
N ASN A 273 5.06 7.92 15.73
CA ASN A 273 5.83 9.16 15.75
C ASN A 273 5.92 9.76 14.33
N GLU A 274 5.08 10.76 14.05
CA GLU A 274 5.03 11.43 12.73
C GLU A 274 6.35 12.09 12.34
N SER A 275 7.09 12.68 13.29
CA SER A 275 8.41 13.27 13.02
C SER A 275 9.42 12.23 12.57
N MET A 276 9.39 11.04 13.16
CA MET A 276 10.26 9.92 12.76
C MET A 276 9.89 9.42 11.36
N ILE A 277 8.59 9.29 11.05
CA ILE A 277 8.11 8.95 9.71
C ILE A 277 8.64 9.95 8.68
N CYS A 278 8.52 11.25 8.93
CA CYS A 278 9.00 12.27 8.00
C CYS A 278 10.52 12.31 7.89
N SER A 279 11.26 11.96 8.94
CA SER A 279 12.72 11.86 8.88
C SER A 279 13.20 10.80 7.88
N ALA A 280 12.39 9.76 7.62
CA ALA A 280 12.72 8.71 6.64
C ALA A 280 12.98 9.27 5.23
N LEU A 281 12.26 10.32 4.85
CA LEU A 281 12.40 10.97 3.54
C LEU A 281 13.80 11.55 3.31
N GLY A 282 14.46 12.04 4.36
CA GLY A 282 15.84 12.54 4.26
C GLY A 282 16.84 11.44 3.88
N PHE A 283 16.57 10.18 4.22
CA PHE A 283 17.39 9.05 3.77
C PHE A 283 17.06 8.66 2.32
N TYR A 284 15.78 8.63 1.95
CA TYR A 284 15.38 8.28 0.58
C TYR A 284 15.90 9.29 -0.46
N ASP A 285 15.97 10.58 -0.14
CA ASP A 285 16.50 11.61 -1.03
C ASP A 285 17.99 11.44 -1.38
N ASN A 286 18.74 10.77 -0.51
CA ASN A 286 20.17 10.54 -0.71
C ASN A 286 20.46 9.35 -1.63
N ILE A 287 19.42 8.62 -2.09
CA ILE A 287 19.60 7.45 -2.94
C ILE A 287 19.77 7.91 -4.39
N GLN A 288 20.94 7.62 -4.95
CA GLN A 288 21.22 7.80 -6.37
C GLN A 288 21.14 6.44 -7.07
N SER A 289 20.13 6.26 -7.93
CA SER A 289 19.93 5.02 -8.68
C SER A 289 19.86 5.25 -10.18
N SER A 290 20.57 4.42 -10.93
CA SER A 290 20.43 4.32 -12.39
C SER A 290 19.23 3.47 -12.82
N ASP A 291 18.64 2.67 -11.93
CA ASP A 291 17.45 1.86 -12.21
C ASP A 291 16.17 2.71 -12.20
N PRO A 292 15.45 2.84 -13.34
CA PRO A 292 14.17 3.55 -13.38
C PRO A 292 13.13 2.98 -12.42
N MET A 293 13.14 1.67 -12.14
CA MET A 293 12.18 1.04 -11.22
C MET A 293 12.42 1.51 -9.77
N GLU A 294 13.68 1.54 -9.34
CA GLU A 294 14.05 2.07 -8.01
C GLU A 294 13.67 3.56 -7.89
N ARG A 295 13.95 4.38 -8.91
CA ARG A 295 13.55 5.80 -8.92
C ARG A 295 12.04 5.99 -8.87
N ALA A 296 11.26 5.17 -9.59
CA ALA A 296 9.81 5.22 -9.56
C ALA A 296 9.26 4.92 -8.15
N ILE A 297 9.81 3.90 -7.49
CA ILE A 297 9.41 3.50 -6.13
C ILE A 297 9.82 4.54 -5.08
N LEU A 298 10.94 5.24 -5.26
CA LEU A 298 11.32 6.36 -4.40
C LEU A 298 10.37 7.56 -4.56
N ALA A 299 9.91 7.83 -5.79
CA ALA A 299 8.91 8.85 -6.06
C ALA A 299 7.54 8.46 -5.45
N GLU A 300 7.10 7.22 -5.60
CA GLU A 300 5.90 6.68 -4.94
C GLU A 300 6.01 6.75 -3.41
N THR A 301 7.19 6.46 -2.86
CA THR A 301 7.48 6.59 -1.42
C THR A 301 7.30 8.04 -0.95
N SER A 302 7.86 9.00 -1.68
CA SER A 302 7.70 10.42 -1.37
C SER A 302 6.24 10.89 -1.45
N ALA A 303 5.51 10.42 -2.46
CA ALA A 303 4.08 10.70 -2.60
C ALA A 303 3.23 10.07 -1.48
N SER A 304 3.61 8.87 -1.03
CA SER A 304 2.92 8.14 0.04
C SER A 304 3.11 8.80 1.41
N LEU A 305 4.34 9.16 1.76
CA LEU A 305 4.64 9.69 3.10
C LEU A 305 4.16 11.14 3.29
N GLY A 306 3.93 11.90 2.21
CA GLY A 306 3.31 13.22 2.29
C GLY A 306 4.26 14.25 2.92
N CYS A 307 4.30 14.38 4.24
CA CYS A 307 5.26 15.22 4.99
C CYS A 307 5.52 16.63 4.40
N GLY A 308 4.48 17.23 3.78
CA GLY A 308 4.48 18.54 3.12
C GLY A 308 5.15 18.58 1.75
N ARG A 309 5.48 17.43 1.18
CA ARG A 309 5.88 17.30 -0.22
C ARG A 309 4.68 17.46 -1.12
N ASN A 310 4.91 18.01 -2.32
CA ASN A 310 3.91 18.06 -3.37
C ASN A 310 3.66 16.64 -3.92
N ARG A 311 2.67 15.95 -3.35
CA ARG A 311 2.30 14.58 -3.73
C ARG A 311 2.04 14.43 -5.22
N GLN A 312 1.32 15.38 -5.84
CA GLN A 312 1.01 15.31 -7.27
C GLN A 312 2.28 15.34 -8.13
N ALA A 313 3.25 16.19 -7.77
CA ALA A 313 4.54 16.25 -8.46
C ALA A 313 5.30 14.92 -8.38
N PHE A 314 5.36 14.30 -7.20
CA PHE A 314 6.02 13.00 -7.03
C PHE A 314 5.31 11.86 -7.76
N LEU A 315 3.97 11.90 -7.88
CA LEU A 315 3.24 10.93 -8.69
C LEU A 315 3.50 11.10 -10.19
N ARG A 316 3.59 12.34 -10.68
CA ARG A 316 4.01 12.61 -12.08
C ARG A 316 5.45 12.18 -12.33
N LEU A 317 6.34 12.36 -11.36
CA LEU A 317 7.69 11.82 -11.43
C LEU A 317 7.68 10.28 -11.50
N ALA A 318 6.94 9.62 -10.62
CA ALA A 318 6.78 8.15 -10.66
C ALA A 318 6.21 7.68 -12.01
N SER A 319 5.23 8.41 -12.57
CA SER A 319 4.67 8.15 -13.90
C SER A 319 5.77 8.13 -14.98
N ASN A 320 6.65 9.13 -14.98
CA ASN A 320 7.73 9.24 -15.95
C ASN A 320 8.76 8.11 -15.77
N GLU A 321 9.14 7.79 -14.53
CA GLU A 321 10.11 6.73 -14.25
C GLU A 321 9.56 5.33 -14.59
N TRP A 322 8.26 5.07 -14.36
CA TRP A 322 7.62 3.84 -14.81
C TRP A 322 7.55 3.72 -16.34
N ALA A 323 7.40 4.84 -17.06
CA ALA A 323 7.49 4.83 -18.51
C ALA A 323 8.90 4.45 -18.99
N LEU A 324 9.95 4.98 -18.32
CA LEU A 324 11.34 4.60 -18.59
C LEU A 324 11.64 3.14 -18.24
N ALA A 325 10.99 2.60 -17.20
CA ALA A 325 11.04 1.18 -16.84
C ALA A 325 10.25 0.27 -17.81
N GLY A 326 9.54 0.83 -18.80
CA GLY A 326 8.72 0.07 -19.74
C GLY A 326 7.38 -0.44 -19.17
N VAL A 327 6.92 0.08 -18.03
CA VAL A 327 5.67 -0.34 -17.36
C VAL A 327 4.55 0.66 -17.64
N SER A 328 4.01 0.61 -18.86
CA SER A 328 3.06 1.61 -19.37
C SER A 328 1.78 1.72 -18.54
N TRP A 329 1.20 0.61 -18.09
CA TRP A 329 -0.04 0.61 -17.31
C TRP A 329 0.13 1.30 -15.94
N ARG A 330 1.29 1.10 -15.29
CA ARG A 330 1.60 1.73 -13.99
C ARG A 330 1.96 3.19 -14.16
N SER A 331 2.65 3.53 -15.26
CA SER A 331 2.86 4.91 -15.68
C SER A 331 1.53 5.65 -15.84
N GLU A 332 0.59 5.13 -16.63
CA GLU A 332 -0.74 5.73 -16.82
C GLU A 332 -1.45 5.93 -15.48
N LEU A 333 -1.46 4.90 -14.63
CA LEU A 333 -2.08 4.97 -13.31
C LEU A 333 -1.48 6.10 -12.46
N MET A 334 -0.14 6.18 -12.37
CA MET A 334 0.52 7.23 -11.59
C MET A 334 0.29 8.62 -12.16
N GLY A 335 0.28 8.76 -13.49
CA GLY A 335 -0.05 10.00 -14.18
C GLY A 335 -1.45 10.50 -13.84
N ARG A 336 -2.45 9.60 -13.89
CA ARG A 336 -3.84 9.92 -13.52
C ARG A 336 -3.97 10.30 -12.06
N LEU A 337 -3.34 9.56 -11.14
CA LEU A 337 -3.31 9.93 -9.72
C LEU A 337 -2.62 11.29 -9.49
N GLY A 338 -1.57 11.60 -10.26
CA GLY A 338 -0.86 12.89 -10.21
C GLY A 338 -1.62 14.05 -10.88
N ALA A 339 -2.58 13.76 -11.73
CA ALA A 339 -3.52 14.73 -12.31
C ALA A 339 -4.76 14.96 -11.41
N GLY A 340 -4.91 14.18 -10.34
CA GLY A 340 -6.12 14.20 -9.51
C GLY A 340 -7.31 13.50 -10.15
N GLU A 341 -7.08 12.68 -11.17
CA GLU A 341 -8.13 11.94 -11.86
C GLU A 341 -8.57 10.70 -11.09
N ARG A 342 -9.84 10.32 -11.32
CA ARG A 342 -10.41 9.10 -10.78
C ARG A 342 -9.85 7.84 -11.41
N PHE A 343 -9.12 7.06 -10.61
CA PHE A 343 -8.71 5.71 -10.96
C PHE A 343 -9.57 4.66 -10.23
N VAL A 344 -10.08 3.69 -10.99
CA VAL A 344 -10.80 2.52 -10.46
C VAL A 344 -9.99 1.27 -10.80
N PRO A 345 -9.43 0.57 -9.81
CA PRO A 345 -8.67 -0.66 -10.03
C PRO A 345 -9.52 -1.73 -10.74
N ARG A 346 -8.92 -2.42 -11.72
CA ARG A 346 -9.56 -3.55 -12.41
C ARG A 346 -9.23 -4.85 -11.69
N PHE A 347 -10.23 -5.62 -11.31
CA PHE A 347 -10.06 -6.87 -10.58
C PHE A 347 -10.41 -8.08 -11.44
N ASP A 348 -9.76 -9.21 -11.15
CA ASP A 348 -10.10 -10.50 -11.75
C ASP A 348 -11.44 -11.02 -11.23
N GLU A 349 -12.38 -11.28 -12.15
CA GLU A 349 -13.72 -11.73 -11.75
C GLU A 349 -13.71 -13.11 -11.08
N VAL A 350 -12.80 -14.00 -11.48
CA VAL A 350 -12.68 -15.35 -10.91
C VAL A 350 -12.26 -15.25 -9.44
N ALA A 351 -11.21 -14.47 -9.15
CA ALA A 351 -10.77 -14.20 -7.78
C ALA A 351 -11.85 -13.55 -6.89
N LEU A 352 -12.68 -12.68 -7.47
CA LEU A 352 -13.77 -12.01 -6.73
C LEU A 352 -15.01 -12.87 -6.51
N LYS A 353 -15.31 -13.79 -7.43
CA LYS A 353 -16.46 -14.72 -7.35
C LYS A 353 -16.14 -15.97 -6.54
N ALA A 354 -14.87 -16.21 -6.22
CA ALA A 354 -14.45 -17.29 -5.35
C ALA A 354 -15.26 -17.28 -4.04
N ASN A 355 -15.89 -18.41 -3.74
CA ASN A 355 -16.71 -18.62 -2.55
C ASN A 355 -16.34 -19.90 -1.81
N ALA A 356 -15.47 -20.74 -2.39
CA ALA A 356 -14.98 -21.96 -1.79
C ALA A 356 -13.98 -21.61 -0.69
N THR A 357 -14.29 -22.04 0.53
CA THR A 357 -13.42 -21.87 1.69
C THR A 357 -12.51 -23.08 1.83
N VAL A 358 -11.23 -22.85 2.09
CA VAL A 358 -10.26 -23.88 2.42
C VAL A 358 -10.02 -23.93 3.93
N ILE A 359 -9.22 -24.90 4.35
CA ILE A 359 -8.69 -24.99 5.70
C ILE A 359 -8.06 -23.65 6.11
N SER A 360 -8.29 -23.23 7.36
CA SER A 360 -7.98 -21.89 7.90
C SER A 360 -8.89 -20.74 7.45
N GLY A 361 -9.99 -21.02 6.73
CA GLY A 361 -11.04 -20.03 6.46
C GLY A 361 -10.79 -19.10 5.26
N TYR A 362 -9.71 -19.34 4.50
CA TYR A 362 -9.39 -18.57 3.31
C TYR A 362 -10.28 -18.94 2.13
N VAL A 363 -10.52 -17.99 1.24
CA VAL A 363 -11.25 -18.22 -0.01
C VAL A 363 -10.26 -18.54 -1.12
N THR A 364 -10.61 -19.46 -2.01
CA THR A 364 -9.75 -19.82 -3.14
C THR A 364 -10.45 -19.79 -4.50
N PRO A 365 -9.82 -19.20 -5.54
CA PRO A 365 -10.28 -19.34 -6.93
C PRO A 365 -9.83 -20.66 -7.59
N ILE A 366 -8.95 -21.42 -6.93
CA ILE A 366 -8.38 -22.67 -7.43
C ILE A 366 -8.63 -23.81 -6.45
N LEU A 367 -9.13 -24.93 -6.97
CA LEU A 367 -9.38 -26.18 -6.24
C LEU A 367 -8.75 -27.34 -6.99
N SER A 368 -8.47 -28.44 -6.30
CA SER A 368 -7.94 -29.65 -6.94
C SER A 368 -8.87 -30.11 -8.07
N ASN A 369 -8.26 -30.51 -9.19
CA ASN A 369 -8.92 -30.96 -10.41
C ASN A 369 -8.46 -32.38 -10.78
N LEU A 370 -8.45 -33.27 -9.78
CA LEU A 370 -8.15 -34.67 -9.99
C LEU A 370 -9.39 -35.43 -10.47
N SER A 371 -9.18 -36.43 -11.34
CA SER A 371 -10.23 -37.33 -11.80
C SER A 371 -10.12 -38.69 -11.10
N LEU A 372 -11.27 -39.33 -10.82
CA LEU A 372 -11.32 -40.68 -10.29
C LEU A 372 -10.51 -41.65 -11.16
N THR A 373 -9.75 -42.53 -10.51
CA THR A 373 -8.83 -43.45 -11.19
C THR A 373 -8.94 -44.88 -10.67
N ASN A 374 -8.79 -45.85 -11.59
CA ASN A 374 -8.66 -47.27 -11.27
C ASN A 374 -7.19 -47.73 -11.26
N ALA A 375 -6.25 -46.80 -11.13
CA ALA A 375 -4.84 -47.09 -11.00
C ALA A 375 -4.54 -48.03 -9.83
N SER A 376 -3.53 -48.87 -9.99
CA SER A 376 -2.99 -49.72 -8.93
C SER A 376 -1.86 -49.02 -8.17
N GLN A 377 -1.24 -48.00 -8.76
CA GLN A 377 -0.15 -47.23 -8.19
C GLN A 377 -0.26 -45.74 -8.53
N VAL A 378 0.31 -44.90 -7.68
CA VAL A 378 0.52 -43.47 -7.95
C VAL A 378 2.00 -43.13 -7.79
N ILE A 379 2.56 -42.39 -8.73
CA ILE A 379 3.90 -41.81 -8.65
C ILE A 379 3.75 -40.35 -8.22
N ILE A 380 4.54 -39.96 -7.22
CA ILE A 380 4.64 -38.59 -6.72
C ILE A 380 6.12 -38.19 -6.76
N GLY A 381 6.40 -36.96 -7.18
CA GLY A 381 7.73 -36.39 -7.27
C GLY A 381 8.33 -36.40 -8.67
N GLU A 382 7.53 -36.63 -9.72
CA GLU A 382 8.01 -36.56 -11.11
C GLU A 382 8.26 -35.12 -11.57
N THR A 383 7.56 -34.14 -10.99
CA THR A 383 7.75 -32.75 -11.39
C THR A 383 9.20 -32.31 -11.17
N GLY A 384 9.82 -31.80 -12.22
CA GLY A 384 11.17 -31.25 -12.12
C GLY A 384 11.55 -30.40 -13.32
N PHE A 385 12.49 -29.51 -13.09
CA PHE A 385 13.02 -28.59 -14.09
C PHE A 385 14.47 -28.22 -13.77
N VAL A 386 15.16 -27.68 -14.76
CA VAL A 386 16.59 -27.35 -14.68
C VAL A 386 16.76 -25.85 -14.54
N VAL A 387 17.65 -25.45 -13.64
CA VAL A 387 18.20 -24.10 -13.57
C VAL A 387 19.64 -24.16 -14.06
N ASP A 388 19.98 -23.28 -14.99
CA ASP A 388 21.32 -23.16 -15.57
C ASP A 388 21.62 -21.69 -15.92
N SER A 389 22.74 -21.44 -16.60
CA SER A 389 23.16 -20.08 -16.98
C SER A 389 22.20 -19.34 -17.92
N SER A 390 21.28 -20.05 -18.60
CA SER A 390 20.24 -19.43 -19.43
C SER A 390 19.00 -19.00 -18.62
N SER A 391 18.92 -19.43 -17.36
CA SER A 391 17.77 -19.17 -16.51
C SER A 391 17.76 -17.75 -15.97
N ILE A 392 16.56 -17.18 -15.86
CA ILE A 392 16.29 -15.90 -15.22
C ILE A 392 15.41 -16.20 -14.00
N VAL A 393 15.99 -16.06 -12.81
CA VAL A 393 15.35 -16.37 -11.53
C VAL A 393 14.82 -15.09 -10.90
N VAL A 394 13.53 -15.06 -10.61
CA VAL A 394 12.90 -13.98 -9.83
C VAL A 394 12.46 -14.52 -8.48
N SER A 395 12.79 -13.79 -7.40
CA SER A 395 12.40 -14.17 -6.05
C SER A 395 11.56 -13.10 -5.37
N GLN A 396 10.90 -13.50 -4.28
CA GLN A 396 10.44 -12.54 -3.28
C GLN A 396 11.62 -11.81 -2.61
N ASN A 397 11.31 -10.74 -1.89
CA ASN A 397 12.31 -9.92 -1.20
C ASN A 397 12.45 -10.29 0.28
N ASP A 398 11.31 -10.39 0.96
CA ASP A 398 11.23 -10.80 2.36
C ASP A 398 11.82 -12.21 2.52
N ARG A 399 12.67 -12.43 3.52
CA ARG A 399 13.40 -13.69 3.76
C ARG A 399 14.38 -14.12 2.66
N VAL A 400 14.70 -13.24 1.71
CA VAL A 400 15.70 -13.48 0.66
C VAL A 400 16.81 -12.46 0.71
N LEU A 401 16.48 -11.16 0.61
CA LEU A 401 17.46 -10.08 0.75
C LEU A 401 17.29 -9.37 2.08
N ARG A 402 16.09 -9.34 2.64
CA ARG A 402 15.79 -8.58 3.87
C ARG A 402 14.72 -9.30 4.67
N ASP A 403 14.73 -9.08 5.97
CA ASP A 403 13.72 -9.54 6.91
C ASP A 403 13.53 -8.42 7.93
N TRP A 404 12.52 -7.58 7.70
CA TRP A 404 12.26 -6.44 8.57
C TRP A 404 11.86 -6.90 9.98
N LEU A 405 11.20 -8.06 10.11
CA LEU A 405 10.73 -8.59 11.39
C LEU A 405 11.91 -9.15 12.21
N GLY A 406 12.89 -9.75 11.52
CA GLY A 406 14.17 -10.21 12.07
C GLY A 406 15.20 -9.09 12.29
N GLY A 407 14.90 -7.84 11.91
CA GLY A 407 15.81 -6.71 12.06
C GLY A 407 16.97 -6.68 11.06
N GLN A 408 16.79 -7.30 9.88
CA GLN A 408 17.79 -7.39 8.82
C GLN A 408 17.32 -6.58 7.61
N LEU A 409 17.75 -5.32 7.52
CA LEU A 409 17.44 -4.45 6.39
C LEU A 409 18.69 -4.12 5.57
N GLN A 410 18.52 -4.14 4.25
CA GLN A 410 19.45 -3.67 3.24
C GLN A 410 18.65 -3.11 2.07
N ASN A 411 19.24 -2.54 1.03
CA ASN A 411 18.49 -2.05 -0.14
C ASN A 411 17.60 -3.17 -0.74
N PRO A 412 16.34 -2.90 -1.13
CA PRO A 412 15.46 -3.98 -1.60
C PRO A 412 15.82 -4.52 -2.98
N PHE A 413 16.57 -3.76 -3.79
CA PHE A 413 16.96 -4.12 -5.16
C PHE A 413 18.31 -4.84 -5.22
N LYS A 414 19.12 -4.73 -4.16
CA LYS A 414 20.51 -5.22 -4.15
C LYS A 414 20.99 -5.50 -2.72
N GLY A 415 21.87 -6.47 -2.60
CA GLY A 415 22.52 -6.79 -1.33
C GLY A 415 22.90 -8.26 -1.25
N GLU A 416 23.24 -8.71 -0.05
CA GLU A 416 23.62 -10.09 0.19
C GLU A 416 22.37 -10.96 0.42
N LEU A 417 22.40 -12.21 -0.06
CA LEU A 417 21.34 -13.15 0.23
C LEU A 417 21.34 -13.51 1.72
N LEU A 418 20.18 -13.38 2.36
CA LEU A 418 19.92 -13.85 3.71
C LEU A 418 19.81 -15.37 3.69
N THR A 419 20.87 -16.04 4.13
CA THR A 419 20.90 -17.50 4.25
C THR A 419 20.74 -17.98 5.69
N THR A 420 20.77 -17.08 6.66
CA THR A 420 20.74 -17.40 8.09
C THR A 420 19.81 -16.43 8.80
N PHE A 421 18.61 -16.92 9.12
CA PHE A 421 17.64 -16.29 10.02
C PHE A 421 16.75 -17.37 10.64
N SER A 422 15.94 -17.03 11.63
CA SER A 422 15.04 -17.98 12.30
C SER A 422 13.61 -17.45 12.36
N GLU A 423 12.65 -18.29 11.96
CA GLU A 423 11.22 -17.99 12.10
C GLU A 423 10.75 -17.91 13.55
N ARG A 424 11.51 -18.48 14.50
CA ARG A 424 11.12 -18.51 15.93
C ARG A 424 11.54 -17.26 16.70
N LEU A 425 12.18 -16.28 16.05
CA LEU A 425 12.70 -15.03 16.66
C LEU A 425 13.73 -15.23 17.79
N SER A 426 13.92 -16.47 18.25
CA SER A 426 15.00 -16.99 19.08
C SER A 426 15.34 -18.40 18.61
N TYR A 427 16.61 -18.78 18.62
CA TYR A 427 17.06 -20.06 18.12
C TYR A 427 18.29 -20.54 18.89
N ASN A 428 18.46 -21.86 18.95
CA ASN A 428 19.74 -22.44 19.36
C ASN A 428 20.72 -22.31 18.18
N SER A 429 21.94 -21.84 18.45
CA SER A 429 22.96 -21.66 17.41
C SER A 429 23.30 -22.97 16.68
N SER A 430 23.13 -24.12 17.34
CA SER A 430 23.29 -25.44 16.71
C SER A 430 22.23 -25.77 15.67
N GLU A 431 21.02 -25.18 15.75
CA GLU A 431 19.93 -25.40 14.80
C GLU A 431 20.06 -24.53 13.55
N LEU A 432 20.84 -23.44 13.59
CA LEU A 432 20.96 -22.53 12.46
C LEU A 432 21.58 -23.18 11.22
N ARG A 433 22.52 -24.10 11.41
CA ARG A 433 23.21 -24.81 10.32
C ARG A 433 23.57 -23.86 9.16
N PRO A 434 24.39 -22.81 9.42
CA PRO A 434 24.66 -21.74 8.46
C PRO A 434 25.29 -22.22 7.15
N GLU A 435 25.91 -23.40 7.16
CA GLU A 435 26.46 -24.08 5.99
C GLU A 435 25.39 -24.61 5.03
N ILE A 436 24.17 -24.90 5.52
CA ILE A 436 23.01 -25.30 4.72
C ILE A 436 22.11 -24.09 4.45
N GLY A 437 21.85 -23.30 5.49
CA GLY A 437 21.01 -22.12 5.42
C GLY A 437 19.51 -22.37 5.35
N TRP A 438 18.75 -21.28 5.48
CA TRP A 438 17.30 -21.24 5.64
C TRP A 438 16.61 -20.56 4.45
N HIS A 439 15.38 -21.01 4.20
CA HIS A 439 14.36 -20.41 3.34
C HIS A 439 14.81 -20.15 1.90
N GLU A 440 14.02 -19.33 1.21
CA GLU A 440 14.20 -18.91 -0.17
C GLU A 440 15.60 -18.35 -0.42
N GLY A 441 16.18 -17.56 0.50
CA GLY A 441 17.52 -17.00 0.33
C GLY A 441 18.63 -18.05 0.24
N ALA A 442 18.61 -19.09 1.08
CA ALA A 442 19.60 -20.17 1.01
C ALA A 442 19.45 -21.04 -0.24
N ARG A 443 18.20 -21.37 -0.62
CA ARG A 443 17.93 -22.16 -1.82
C ARG A 443 18.28 -21.37 -3.09
N LEU A 444 17.99 -20.07 -3.12
CA LEU A 444 18.41 -19.18 -4.21
C LEU A 444 19.94 -19.14 -4.35
N LYS A 445 20.68 -19.10 -3.23
CA LYS A 445 22.16 -19.16 -3.24
C LYS A 445 22.68 -20.44 -3.90
N GLU A 446 21.96 -21.56 -3.82
CA GLU A 446 22.32 -22.80 -4.53
C GLU A 446 22.03 -22.67 -6.04
N LEU A 447 20.88 -22.11 -6.42
CA LEU A 447 20.48 -21.95 -7.82
C LEU A 447 21.42 -21.03 -8.61
N ILE A 448 21.81 -19.88 -8.06
CA ILE A 448 22.61 -18.88 -8.77
C ILE A 448 24.08 -19.29 -8.95
N ARG A 449 24.55 -20.39 -8.34
CA ARG A 449 25.89 -20.96 -8.60
C ARG A 449 26.06 -21.40 -10.05
N THR A 450 24.96 -21.66 -10.74
CA THR A 450 24.92 -22.00 -12.17
C THR A 450 25.20 -20.82 -13.10
N ASN A 451 25.42 -19.62 -12.55
CA ASN A 451 25.44 -18.33 -13.27
C ASN A 451 24.09 -17.92 -13.86
N ALA A 452 22.97 -18.48 -13.35
CA ALA A 452 21.64 -17.97 -13.64
C ALA A 452 21.53 -16.48 -13.27
N SER A 453 20.82 -15.71 -14.08
CA SER A 453 20.52 -14.31 -13.76
C SER A 453 19.50 -14.25 -12.63
N TYR A 454 19.61 -13.25 -11.76
CA TYR A 454 18.76 -13.10 -10.58
C TYR A 454 18.27 -11.66 -10.41
N SER A 455 17.00 -11.49 -10.07
CA SER A 455 16.41 -10.22 -9.65
C SER A 455 15.35 -10.41 -8.55
N PRO A 456 15.36 -9.61 -7.46
CA PRO A 456 14.26 -9.59 -6.50
C PRO A 456 13.05 -8.84 -7.06
N ALA A 457 11.84 -9.32 -6.80
CA ALA A 457 10.63 -8.58 -7.11
C ALA A 457 10.35 -7.54 -6.02
N VAL A 458 10.26 -6.27 -6.39
CA VAL A 458 10.16 -5.14 -5.46
C VAL A 458 9.08 -4.18 -5.90
N GLY A 459 8.29 -3.70 -4.94
CA GLY A 459 7.31 -2.65 -5.19
C GLY A 459 6.03 -3.16 -5.85
N THR A 460 5.55 -4.34 -5.46
CA THR A 460 4.30 -4.91 -5.94
C THR A 460 3.13 -3.97 -5.66
N LEU A 461 2.39 -3.57 -6.69
CA LEU A 461 1.19 -2.76 -6.53
C LEU A 461 0.01 -3.64 -6.13
N VAL A 462 -0.68 -3.28 -5.05
CA VAL A 462 -1.86 -3.96 -4.53
C VAL A 462 -3.05 -3.02 -4.40
N ALA A 463 -4.26 -3.53 -4.67
CA ALA A 463 -5.51 -2.79 -4.54
C ALA A 463 -6.53 -3.53 -3.66
N LYS A 464 -7.37 -2.77 -2.98
CA LYS A 464 -8.40 -3.27 -2.06
C LYS A 464 -9.78 -3.26 -2.70
N THR A 465 -10.53 -4.33 -2.53
CA THR A 465 -11.97 -4.36 -2.81
C THR A 465 -12.68 -5.34 -1.88
N LYS A 466 -13.90 -5.00 -1.45
CA LYS A 466 -14.70 -5.83 -0.52
C LYS A 466 -13.93 -6.32 0.72
N GLY A 467 -13.03 -5.48 1.26
CA GLY A 467 -12.21 -5.82 2.44
C GLY A 467 -10.96 -6.65 2.18
N ARG A 468 -10.75 -7.16 0.95
CA ARG A 468 -9.61 -8.02 0.56
C ARG A 468 -8.63 -7.26 -0.32
N TRP A 469 -7.35 -7.62 -0.26
CA TRP A 469 -6.28 -7.01 -1.05
C TRP A 469 -5.79 -7.96 -2.13
N PHE A 470 -5.45 -7.43 -3.30
CA PHE A 470 -5.03 -8.22 -4.45
C PHE A 470 -3.82 -7.57 -5.10
N ALA A 471 -2.83 -8.36 -5.48
CA ALA A 471 -1.68 -7.95 -6.29
C ALA A 471 -2.01 -8.00 -7.78
N SER A 472 -1.34 -7.13 -8.53
CA SER A 472 -1.49 -6.97 -9.97
C SER A 472 -0.76 -8.04 -10.79
N ASP A 473 -1.31 -8.34 -11.96
CA ASP A 473 -0.61 -9.02 -13.05
C ASP A 473 0.20 -8.02 -13.90
N GLU A 474 0.85 -8.51 -14.95
CA GLU A 474 1.68 -7.72 -15.86
C GLU A 474 0.92 -6.65 -16.67
N LYS A 475 -0.42 -6.66 -16.58
CA LYS A 475 -1.35 -5.76 -17.30
C LYS A 475 -2.09 -4.82 -16.36
N GLY A 476 -1.76 -4.81 -15.07
CA GLY A 476 -2.43 -3.98 -14.07
C GLY A 476 -3.81 -4.48 -13.65
N VAL A 477 -4.13 -5.76 -13.87
CA VAL A 477 -5.33 -6.40 -13.32
C VAL A 477 -5.00 -7.02 -11.97
N PHE A 478 -5.72 -6.62 -10.93
CA PHE A 478 -5.52 -7.12 -9.57
C PHE A 478 -6.21 -8.48 -9.39
N ARG A 479 -5.40 -9.56 -9.30
CA ARG A 479 -5.90 -10.95 -9.32
C ARG A 479 -5.57 -11.74 -8.06
N PHE A 480 -4.35 -11.57 -7.55
CA PHE A 480 -3.78 -12.52 -6.61
C PHE A 480 -3.96 -12.01 -5.19
N GLU A 481 -4.81 -12.67 -4.41
CA GLU A 481 -5.09 -12.21 -3.05
C GLU A 481 -3.82 -12.15 -2.20
N VAL A 482 -3.63 -11.01 -1.55
CA VAL A 482 -2.53 -10.73 -0.62
C VAL A 482 -3.09 -10.71 0.80
N PRO A 483 -2.60 -11.59 1.70
CA PRO A 483 -3.01 -11.59 3.10
C PRO A 483 -2.80 -10.23 3.77
N LEU A 484 -3.72 -9.87 4.68
CA LEU A 484 -3.70 -8.56 5.34
C LEU A 484 -2.40 -8.34 6.14
N ASP A 485 -1.84 -9.38 6.76
CA ASP A 485 -0.59 -9.29 7.53
C ASP A 485 0.60 -8.83 6.69
N LYS A 486 0.60 -9.12 5.37
CA LYS A 486 1.63 -8.68 4.42
C LYS A 486 1.44 -7.24 3.99
N VAL A 487 0.19 -6.82 3.80
CA VAL A 487 -0.13 -5.40 3.52
C VAL A 487 0.24 -4.52 4.71
N LEU A 488 0.07 -5.04 5.93
CA LEU A 488 0.39 -4.38 7.19
C LEU A 488 1.88 -4.40 7.55
N TYR A 489 2.77 -4.77 6.63
CA TYR A 489 4.21 -4.56 6.84
C TYR A 489 4.48 -3.05 7.00
N PRO A 490 5.25 -2.61 8.02
CA PRO A 490 5.53 -1.20 8.22
C PRO A 490 6.37 -0.56 7.10
N THR A 491 6.82 -1.32 6.12
CA THR A 491 7.47 -0.86 4.90
C THR A 491 6.50 -0.64 3.71
N THR A 492 5.22 -0.99 3.82
CA THR A 492 4.24 -0.77 2.73
C THR A 492 3.98 0.73 2.46
N ARG A 493 3.98 1.19 1.22
CA ARG A 493 3.66 2.59 0.87
C ARG A 493 2.19 2.70 0.48
N PHE A 494 1.39 3.47 1.20
CA PHE A 494 -0.02 3.69 0.89
C PHE A 494 -0.17 4.93 0.00
N LEU A 495 -0.62 4.71 -1.24
CA LEU A 495 -0.88 5.79 -2.21
C LEU A 495 -2.31 6.32 -2.08
N ARG A 496 -3.25 5.44 -1.69
CA ARG A 496 -4.65 5.70 -1.31
C ARG A 496 -5.04 4.72 -0.20
N SER A 497 -6.22 4.89 0.38
CA SER A 497 -6.76 3.94 1.37
C SER A 497 -7.03 2.54 0.80
N ASP A 498 -7.14 2.42 -0.52
CA ASP A 498 -7.41 1.20 -1.28
C ASP A 498 -6.32 0.83 -2.30
N LEU A 499 -5.16 1.52 -2.27
CA LEU A 499 -4.04 1.27 -3.19
C LEU A 499 -2.71 1.44 -2.46
N ALA A 500 -1.87 0.42 -2.51
CA ALA A 500 -0.57 0.41 -1.81
C ALA A 500 0.52 -0.30 -2.64
N VAL A 501 1.77 -0.02 -2.28
CA VAL A 501 2.98 -0.58 -2.88
C VAL A 501 3.70 -1.38 -1.79
N ILE A 502 3.83 -2.69 -2.00
CA ILE A 502 4.55 -3.58 -1.08
C ILE A 502 6.02 -3.61 -1.48
N ILE A 503 6.89 -3.15 -0.60
CA ILE A 503 8.34 -3.16 -0.82
C ILE A 503 8.91 -4.56 -0.53
N ASP A 504 8.54 -5.15 0.60
CA ASP A 504 9.00 -6.46 1.02
C ASP A 504 7.99 -7.52 0.55
N SER A 505 8.10 -7.90 -0.73
CA SER A 505 7.27 -8.96 -1.31
C SER A 505 7.47 -10.28 -0.54
N HIS A 506 6.37 -10.98 -0.23
CA HIS A 506 6.39 -12.24 0.51
C HIS A 506 5.42 -13.27 -0.10
N GLY A 507 5.89 -13.97 -1.14
CA GLY A 507 5.17 -15.05 -1.80
C GLY A 507 4.83 -14.78 -3.25
N VAL A 508 4.57 -15.87 -3.97
CA VAL A 508 4.45 -15.90 -5.44
C VAL A 508 3.34 -14.99 -5.97
N ASN A 509 2.28 -14.75 -5.19
CA ASN A 509 1.21 -13.81 -5.52
C ASN A 509 1.68 -12.38 -5.75
N MET A 510 2.82 -11.99 -5.18
CA MET A 510 3.38 -10.64 -5.32
C MET A 510 4.48 -10.54 -6.39
N LEU A 511 4.83 -11.65 -7.05
CA LEU A 511 5.96 -11.70 -7.99
C LEU A 511 5.52 -11.69 -9.46
N VAL A 512 4.23 -11.84 -9.74
CA VAL A 512 3.74 -12.13 -11.10
C VAL A 512 4.08 -11.05 -12.11
N ASP A 513 3.81 -9.78 -11.77
CA ASP A 513 4.13 -8.62 -12.63
C ASP A 513 5.63 -8.60 -12.97
N ASP A 514 6.49 -8.50 -11.94
CA ASP A 514 7.94 -8.44 -12.10
C ASP A 514 8.51 -9.66 -12.84
N ALA A 515 8.04 -10.87 -12.53
CA ALA A 515 8.50 -12.11 -13.15
C ALA A 515 8.22 -12.11 -14.66
N LEU A 516 7.01 -11.75 -15.08
CA LEU A 516 6.64 -11.75 -16.49
C LEU A 516 7.29 -10.61 -17.26
N ARG A 517 7.41 -9.42 -16.67
CA ARG A 517 8.13 -8.29 -17.29
C ARG A 517 9.62 -8.57 -17.47
N SER A 518 10.21 -9.31 -16.55
CA SER A 518 11.63 -9.68 -16.58
C SER A 518 11.91 -10.94 -17.40
N ASN A 519 10.89 -11.52 -18.06
CA ASN A 519 10.98 -12.79 -18.77
C ASN A 519 11.57 -13.93 -17.91
N ALA A 520 11.17 -13.98 -16.63
CA ALA A 520 11.63 -15.01 -15.71
C ALA A 520 11.33 -16.41 -16.27
N THR A 521 12.31 -17.31 -16.19
CA THR A 521 12.12 -18.73 -16.49
C THR A 521 11.75 -19.49 -15.23
N VAL A 522 12.19 -19.01 -14.06
CA VAL A 522 11.93 -19.60 -12.75
C VAL A 522 11.56 -18.52 -11.74
N VAL A 523 10.54 -18.81 -10.94
CA VAL A 523 10.15 -18.02 -9.77
C VAL A 523 10.35 -18.84 -8.51
N ILE A 524 10.94 -18.25 -7.48
CA ILE A 524 11.12 -18.86 -6.16
C ILE A 524 10.47 -18.00 -5.08
N GLY A 525 9.58 -18.61 -4.31
CA GLY A 525 8.86 -17.88 -3.28
C GLY A 525 7.97 -18.74 -2.41
N CYS A 526 7.31 -18.04 -1.49
CA CYS A 526 6.36 -18.62 -0.57
C CYS A 526 5.00 -18.93 -1.22
N CYS A 527 4.40 -20.05 -0.84
CA CYS A 527 3.13 -20.59 -1.36
C CYS A 527 2.14 -20.97 -0.22
N ASP A 528 2.23 -20.27 0.91
CA ASP A 528 1.45 -20.52 2.13
C ASP A 528 0.05 -19.86 2.16
N HIS A 529 -0.50 -19.49 1.00
CA HIS A 529 -1.82 -18.89 0.88
C HIS A 529 -2.47 -19.28 -0.46
N PRO A 530 -3.79 -19.51 -0.53
CA PRO A 530 -4.44 -19.90 -1.80
C PRO A 530 -4.23 -18.91 -2.95
N GLY A 531 -4.19 -17.61 -2.66
CA GLY A 531 -3.83 -16.57 -3.64
C GLY A 531 -2.44 -16.75 -4.26
N LYS A 532 -1.50 -17.37 -3.55
CA LYS A 532 -0.15 -17.71 -4.05
C LYS A 532 -0.19 -18.90 -4.99
N ILE A 533 -1.08 -19.85 -4.76
CA ILE A 533 -1.26 -21.01 -5.65
C ILE A 533 -1.94 -20.60 -6.96
N TYR A 534 -2.91 -19.68 -6.89
CA TYR A 534 -3.50 -19.10 -8.09
C TYR A 534 -2.46 -18.34 -8.93
N ALA A 535 -1.53 -17.64 -8.28
CA ALA A 535 -0.40 -17.01 -8.97
C ALA A 535 0.58 -18.02 -9.57
N ALA A 536 0.85 -19.13 -8.87
CA ALA A 536 1.71 -20.20 -9.38
C ALA A 536 1.13 -20.87 -10.64
N ASP A 537 -0.18 -21.16 -10.65
CA ASP A 537 -0.89 -21.65 -11.85
C ASP A 537 -0.82 -20.62 -13.00
N TYR A 538 -1.05 -19.34 -12.70
CA TYR A 538 -1.00 -18.27 -13.70
C TYR A 538 0.39 -18.13 -14.37
N LEU A 539 1.46 -18.21 -13.57
CA LEU A 539 2.85 -18.20 -14.03
C LEU A 539 3.19 -19.47 -14.82
N SER A 540 2.80 -20.64 -14.32
CA SER A 540 3.03 -21.91 -15.01
C SER A 540 2.38 -21.95 -16.38
N ARG A 541 1.16 -21.44 -16.54
CA ARG A 541 0.48 -21.36 -17.85
C ARG A 541 1.20 -20.47 -18.86
N ARG A 542 2.15 -19.65 -18.40
CA ARG A 542 3.01 -18.77 -19.22
C ARG A 542 4.43 -19.31 -19.37
N GLY A 543 4.66 -20.57 -19.00
CA GLY A 543 5.96 -21.23 -19.16
C GLY A 543 6.98 -20.88 -18.09
N VAL A 544 6.56 -20.28 -16.97
CA VAL A 544 7.44 -19.98 -15.84
C VAL A 544 7.33 -21.10 -14.81
N SER A 545 8.46 -21.72 -14.47
CA SER A 545 8.50 -22.76 -13.44
C SER A 545 8.51 -22.14 -12.04
N VAL A 546 7.78 -22.72 -11.09
CA VAL A 546 7.58 -22.14 -9.75
C VAL A 546 8.13 -23.06 -8.66
N ILE A 547 9.02 -22.53 -7.83
CA ILE A 547 9.55 -23.20 -6.63
C ILE A 547 8.79 -22.65 -5.42
N CYS A 548 7.90 -23.47 -4.88
CA CYS A 548 7.11 -23.19 -3.69
C CYS A 548 7.82 -23.74 -2.45
N LEU A 549 8.72 -22.98 -1.82
CA LEU A 549 9.49 -23.51 -0.69
C LEU A 549 8.67 -23.69 0.60
N THR A 550 7.68 -22.84 0.77
CA THR A 550 6.69 -22.91 1.84
C THR A 550 5.33 -23.23 1.19
N ASP A 551 5.02 -24.52 1.08
CA ASP A 551 4.05 -25.13 0.15
C ASP A 551 2.68 -25.47 0.77
N LYS A 552 2.27 -24.81 1.86
CA LYS A 552 1.09 -25.20 2.67
C LYS A 552 -0.18 -25.50 1.85
N TYR A 553 -0.41 -24.75 0.77
CA TYR A 553 -1.62 -24.89 -0.05
C TYR A 553 -1.37 -25.46 -1.45
N LEU A 554 -0.16 -25.95 -1.77
CA LEU A 554 0.15 -26.40 -3.13
C LEU A 554 -0.74 -27.57 -3.59
N TYR A 555 -1.26 -28.37 -2.67
CA TYR A 555 -2.27 -29.40 -2.97
C TYR A 555 -3.51 -28.87 -3.70
N LEU A 556 -3.84 -27.57 -3.61
CA LEU A 556 -4.94 -26.97 -4.38
C LEU A 556 -4.69 -26.99 -5.89
N ALA A 557 -3.43 -27.10 -6.31
CA ALA A 557 -3.05 -27.23 -7.71
C ALA A 557 -3.04 -28.69 -8.23
N LEU A 558 -3.39 -29.67 -7.39
CA LEU A 558 -3.47 -31.07 -7.81
C LEU A 558 -4.36 -31.23 -9.04
N GLY A 559 -3.83 -31.82 -10.12
CA GLY A 559 -4.56 -32.06 -11.37
C GLY A 559 -4.65 -30.85 -12.32
N HIS A 560 -3.95 -29.75 -12.05
CA HIS A 560 -3.84 -28.62 -12.99
C HIS A 560 -2.68 -28.75 -13.98
N ASN A 561 -1.79 -29.73 -13.80
CA ASN A 561 -0.61 -29.96 -14.65
C ASN A 561 0.28 -28.72 -14.75
N ILE A 562 0.68 -28.18 -13.59
CA ILE A 562 1.47 -26.95 -13.50
C ILE A 562 2.96 -27.26 -13.30
N SER A 563 3.85 -26.47 -13.89
CA SER A 563 5.28 -26.49 -13.64
C SER A 563 5.58 -25.82 -12.28
N ALA A 564 5.17 -26.46 -11.19
CA ALA A 564 5.45 -26.00 -9.84
C ALA A 564 5.81 -27.17 -8.93
N ALA A 565 6.77 -26.95 -8.03
CA ALA A 565 7.19 -27.96 -7.06
C ALA A 565 7.23 -27.37 -5.65
N GLY A 566 6.68 -28.10 -4.68
CA GLY A 566 6.60 -27.72 -3.27
C GLY A 566 7.74 -28.34 -2.48
N SER A 567 8.49 -27.51 -1.75
CA SER A 567 9.69 -27.92 -1.01
C SER A 567 10.63 -28.86 -1.81
N PRO A 568 10.95 -28.58 -3.09
CA PRO A 568 11.68 -29.54 -3.89
C PRO A 568 13.12 -29.70 -3.40
N PRO A 569 13.68 -30.92 -3.51
CA PRO A 569 15.12 -31.12 -3.40
C PRO A 569 15.84 -30.41 -4.55
N LEU A 570 17.06 -29.93 -4.26
CA LEU A 570 17.95 -29.33 -5.24
C LEU A 570 19.17 -30.22 -5.40
N LYS A 571 19.41 -30.73 -6.61
CA LYS A 571 20.58 -31.54 -6.94
C LYS A 571 21.54 -30.72 -7.78
N ASP A 572 22.69 -30.40 -7.20
CA ASP A 572 23.78 -29.71 -7.89
C ASP A 572 24.49 -30.67 -8.85
N GLU A 573 24.53 -30.31 -10.13
CA GLU A 573 25.24 -31.04 -11.19
C GLU A 573 26.31 -30.15 -11.84
N GLY A 574 26.83 -29.16 -11.10
CA GLY A 574 27.88 -28.24 -11.52
C GLY A 574 27.33 -27.07 -12.34
N ALA A 575 27.26 -27.23 -13.66
CA ALA A 575 26.79 -26.15 -14.55
C ALA A 575 25.26 -25.96 -14.52
N ARG A 576 24.55 -26.91 -13.89
CA ARG A 576 23.10 -26.91 -13.79
C ARG A 576 22.67 -27.44 -12.43
N VAL A 577 21.51 -27.00 -11.96
CA VAL A 577 20.84 -27.51 -10.76
C VAL A 577 19.51 -28.12 -11.20
N LEU A 578 19.30 -29.39 -10.85
CA LEU A 578 18.01 -30.05 -11.04
C LEU A 578 17.12 -29.79 -9.82
N VAL A 579 15.97 -29.18 -10.07
CA VAL A 579 14.91 -28.93 -9.07
C VAL A 579 13.90 -30.07 -9.15
N GLY A 580 13.58 -30.71 -8.02
CA GLY A 580 12.58 -31.78 -7.96
C GLY A 580 13.07 -33.09 -8.56
N ASN A 581 12.23 -33.74 -9.37
CA ASN A 581 12.51 -35.00 -10.08
C ASN A 581 13.01 -36.14 -9.16
N ARG A 582 12.18 -36.49 -8.17
CA ARG A 582 12.35 -37.62 -7.26
C ARG A 582 11.09 -38.50 -7.24
N PRO A 583 10.83 -39.24 -8.32
CA PRO A 583 9.64 -40.08 -8.41
C PRO A 583 9.68 -41.23 -7.40
N ILE A 584 8.62 -41.35 -6.61
CA ILE A 584 8.39 -42.51 -5.72
C ILE A 584 7.00 -43.06 -6.03
N SER A 585 6.94 -44.36 -6.35
CA SER A 585 5.69 -45.09 -6.55
C SER A 585 5.11 -45.55 -5.21
N ILE A 586 3.80 -45.35 -5.05
CA ILE A 586 3.00 -45.80 -3.91
C ILE A 586 1.93 -46.75 -4.44
N PRO A 587 1.95 -48.04 -4.06
CA PRO A 587 0.87 -48.95 -4.40
C PRO A 587 -0.39 -48.64 -3.59
N LYS A 588 -1.55 -48.93 -4.17
CA LYS A 588 -2.85 -48.59 -3.56
C LYS A 588 -3.09 -49.23 -2.19
N ASP A 589 -2.49 -50.39 -1.95
CA ASP A 589 -2.56 -51.14 -0.70
C ASP A 589 -1.46 -50.75 0.32
N ALA A 590 -0.62 -49.75 -0.01
CA ALA A 590 0.37 -49.24 0.93
C ALA A 590 -0.28 -48.73 2.22
N LEU A 591 0.34 -49.08 3.34
CA LEU A 591 -0.01 -48.54 4.65
C LEU A 591 0.72 -47.21 4.83
N VAL A 592 -0.06 -46.14 4.97
CA VAL A 592 0.43 -44.76 4.97
C VAL A 592 0.21 -44.12 6.33
N VAL A 593 1.18 -43.35 6.82
CA VAL A 593 0.98 -42.39 7.92
C VAL A 593 1.06 -40.98 7.37
N ALA A 594 0.13 -40.11 7.77
CA ALA A 594 0.14 -38.70 7.42
C ALA A 594 0.11 -37.84 8.68
N VAL A 595 1.06 -36.91 8.79
CA VAL A 595 1.10 -35.96 9.90
C VAL A 595 0.08 -34.84 9.67
N ASN A 596 -0.54 -34.41 10.77
CA ASN A 596 -1.49 -33.31 10.82
C ASN A 596 -1.19 -32.39 12.04
N SER A 597 -1.73 -31.18 12.04
CA SER A 597 -1.82 -30.32 13.22
C SER A 597 -3.06 -29.45 13.14
N THR A 598 -3.76 -29.29 14.27
CA THR A 598 -4.88 -28.34 14.41
C THR A 598 -4.51 -27.13 15.29
N SER A 599 -3.24 -27.00 15.65
CA SER A 599 -2.78 -25.95 16.56
C SER A 599 -2.65 -24.60 15.86
N ASP A 600 -3.14 -23.56 16.53
CA ASP A 600 -2.97 -22.16 16.11
C ASP A 600 -1.58 -21.59 16.46
N ALA A 601 -0.71 -22.39 17.09
CA ALA A 601 0.64 -21.95 17.46
C ALA A 601 1.49 -21.59 16.22
N TYR A 602 2.24 -20.49 16.31
CA TYR A 602 3.05 -19.95 15.22
C TYR A 602 3.96 -21.02 14.58
N ALA A 603 3.86 -21.15 13.25
CA ALA A 603 4.56 -22.11 12.41
C ALA A 603 4.26 -23.61 12.67
N LEU A 604 3.46 -23.98 13.68
CA LEU A 604 3.10 -25.37 13.96
C LEU A 604 1.99 -25.86 13.02
N TRP A 605 1.09 -24.99 12.57
CA TRP A 605 0.03 -25.33 11.61
C TRP A 605 0.57 -25.87 10.28
N TYR A 606 1.84 -25.69 9.94
CA TYR A 606 2.43 -26.25 8.72
C TYR A 606 2.58 -27.78 8.76
N TYR A 607 2.46 -28.42 9.94
CA TYR A 607 2.33 -29.88 10.02
C TYR A 607 0.97 -30.38 9.51
N GLN A 608 0.03 -29.50 9.14
CA GLN A 608 -1.22 -29.84 8.47
C GLN A 608 -1.06 -30.07 6.96
N THR A 609 0.00 -29.54 6.34
CA THR A 609 0.22 -29.64 4.89
C THR A 609 0.19 -31.09 4.37
N PRO A 610 0.87 -32.07 5.02
CA PRO A 610 0.85 -33.46 4.55
C PRO A 610 -0.56 -34.06 4.56
N ALA A 611 -1.33 -33.85 5.63
CA ALA A 611 -2.71 -34.33 5.72
C ALA A 611 -3.60 -33.74 4.63
N SER A 612 -3.50 -32.44 4.37
CA SER A 612 -4.30 -31.76 3.34
C SER A 612 -4.04 -32.32 1.94
N TYR A 613 -2.77 -32.56 1.63
CA TYR A 613 -2.37 -33.20 0.37
C TYR A 613 -2.93 -34.63 0.25
N VAL A 614 -2.76 -35.44 1.30
CA VAL A 614 -3.20 -36.85 1.30
C VAL A 614 -4.71 -36.96 1.23
N GLU A 615 -5.46 -36.07 1.89
CA GLU A 615 -6.93 -36.02 1.81
C GLU A 615 -7.39 -35.70 0.37
N ALA A 616 -6.78 -34.69 -0.26
CA ALA A 616 -7.09 -34.33 -1.64
C ALA A 616 -6.76 -35.49 -2.62
N LEU A 617 -5.62 -36.14 -2.46
CA LEU A 617 -5.23 -37.30 -3.27
C LEU A 617 -6.14 -38.51 -3.04
N SER A 618 -6.46 -38.81 -1.77
CA SER A 618 -7.26 -39.98 -1.38
C SER A 618 -8.72 -39.89 -1.86
N SER A 619 -9.20 -38.69 -2.20
CA SER A 619 -10.50 -38.49 -2.82
C SER A 619 -10.64 -39.16 -4.19
N VAL A 620 -9.53 -39.38 -4.91
CA VAL A 620 -9.51 -40.03 -6.23
C VAL A 620 -8.73 -41.34 -6.26
N PHE A 621 -7.75 -41.50 -5.37
CA PHE A 621 -6.91 -42.69 -5.22
C PHE A 621 -6.90 -43.13 -3.75
N PRO A 622 -7.87 -43.95 -3.31
CA PRO A 622 -8.06 -44.27 -1.90
C PRO A 622 -6.86 -45.01 -1.29
N LEU A 623 -6.10 -44.33 -0.43
CA LEU A 623 -4.97 -44.85 0.33
C LEU A 623 -5.42 -45.34 1.72
N ASN A 624 -4.71 -46.30 2.30
CA ASN A 624 -4.93 -46.73 3.70
C ASN A 624 -4.11 -45.85 4.66
N VAL A 625 -4.72 -44.75 5.11
CA VAL A 625 -4.02 -43.68 5.84
C VAL A 625 -4.35 -43.70 7.34
N SER A 626 -3.31 -43.65 8.17
CA SER A 626 -3.39 -43.32 9.60
C SER A 626 -2.91 -41.89 9.84
N TYR A 627 -3.82 -40.99 10.23
CA TYR A 627 -3.47 -39.61 10.56
C TYR A 627 -2.93 -39.48 11.99
N VAL A 628 -1.88 -38.66 12.16
CA VAL A 628 -1.27 -38.39 13.47
C VAL A 628 -1.20 -36.89 13.72
N GLU A 629 -1.84 -36.46 14.79
CA GLU A 629 -1.88 -35.06 15.17
C GLU A 629 -0.71 -34.67 16.08
N LEU A 630 0.03 -33.63 15.69
CA LEU A 630 1.04 -32.97 16.51
C LEU A 630 0.49 -31.66 17.08
N THR A 631 0.57 -31.50 18.40
CA THR A 631 0.05 -30.33 19.12
C THR A 631 1.15 -29.39 19.60
N GLN A 632 2.41 -29.84 19.56
CA GLN A 632 3.60 -29.07 19.89
C GLN A 632 4.79 -29.51 19.00
N PHE A 633 5.84 -28.69 18.96
CA PHE A 633 7.13 -29.11 18.39
C PHE A 633 7.74 -30.26 19.19
N ASN A 634 8.67 -30.98 18.56
CA ASN A 634 9.41 -32.11 19.15
C ASN A 634 8.51 -33.29 19.56
N GLN A 635 7.52 -33.58 18.73
CA GLN A 635 6.56 -34.68 18.91
C GLN A 635 6.60 -35.69 17.75
N MET A 636 7.65 -35.67 16.91
CA MET A 636 7.69 -36.52 15.70
C MET A 636 7.73 -38.01 16.04
N ASN A 637 8.20 -38.36 17.24
CA ASN A 637 8.14 -39.72 17.78
C ASN A 637 6.72 -40.31 17.72
N ARG A 638 5.67 -39.50 17.92
CA ARG A 638 4.27 -39.96 17.86
C ARG A 638 3.90 -40.49 16.46
N ALA A 639 4.38 -39.81 15.42
CA ALA A 639 4.13 -40.20 14.03
C ALA A 639 4.91 -41.48 13.68
N VAL A 640 6.17 -41.56 14.11
CA VAL A 640 7.02 -42.74 13.89
C VAL A 640 6.51 -43.95 14.66
N ASP A 641 6.11 -43.81 15.92
CA ASP A 641 5.55 -44.90 16.72
C ASP A 641 4.24 -45.42 16.13
N LYS A 642 3.40 -44.51 15.61
CA LYS A 642 2.20 -44.91 14.86
C LYS A 642 2.58 -45.69 13.61
N ALA A 643 3.56 -45.21 12.82
CA ALA A 643 4.03 -45.89 11.62
C ALA A 643 4.55 -47.29 11.92
N ARG A 644 5.31 -47.47 13.01
CA ARG A 644 5.73 -48.80 13.49
C ARG A 644 4.53 -49.67 13.87
N SER A 645 3.57 -49.13 14.62
CA SER A 645 2.41 -49.91 15.10
C SER A 645 1.50 -50.43 13.99
N VAL A 646 1.41 -49.70 12.87
CA VAL A 646 0.60 -50.09 11.71
C VAL A 646 1.45 -50.68 10.59
N ASN A 647 2.75 -50.87 10.80
CA ASN A 647 3.72 -51.31 9.80
C ASN A 647 3.63 -50.50 8.48
N ALA A 648 3.54 -49.17 8.60
CA ALA A 648 3.50 -48.28 7.45
C ALA A 648 4.81 -48.33 6.65
N SER A 649 4.68 -48.36 5.32
CA SER A 649 5.81 -48.29 4.39
C SER A 649 6.03 -46.86 3.86
N VAL A 650 5.05 -45.98 4.02
CA VAL A 650 5.09 -44.60 3.52
C VAL A 650 4.67 -43.62 4.60
N MET A 651 5.39 -42.50 4.71
CA MET A 651 5.02 -41.39 5.59
C MET A 651 4.97 -40.06 4.85
N PHE A 652 3.90 -39.30 5.06
CA PHE A 652 3.75 -37.91 4.62
C PHE A 652 3.96 -37.01 5.84
N THR A 653 5.00 -36.19 5.84
CA THR A 653 5.38 -35.41 7.03
C THR A 653 6.09 -34.10 6.68
N ARG A 654 6.38 -33.30 7.71
CA ARG A 654 7.25 -32.12 7.66
C ARG A 654 8.47 -32.36 8.53
N VAL A 655 9.63 -31.91 8.09
CA VAL A 655 10.86 -31.87 8.88
C VAL A 655 11.30 -30.42 9.03
N PHE A 656 11.13 -29.88 10.23
CA PHE A 656 11.43 -28.50 10.58
C PHE A 656 12.68 -28.39 11.47
N ASN A 657 12.78 -29.23 12.49
CA ASN A 657 13.83 -29.15 13.51
C ASN A 657 14.65 -30.45 13.63
N SER A 658 15.57 -30.45 14.60
CA SER A 658 16.46 -31.56 14.90
C SER A 658 15.74 -32.82 15.40
N ASP A 659 14.67 -32.69 16.19
CA ASP A 659 13.86 -33.84 16.62
C ASP A 659 13.19 -34.51 15.43
N ASP A 660 12.49 -33.74 14.59
CA ASP A 660 11.81 -34.29 13.42
C ASP A 660 12.77 -35.10 12.55
N TYR A 661 13.94 -34.52 12.27
CA TYR A 661 14.99 -35.17 11.50
C TYR A 661 15.47 -36.47 12.15
N ALA A 662 15.80 -36.44 13.44
CA ALA A 662 16.31 -37.62 14.14
C ALA A 662 15.31 -38.77 14.15
N GLN A 663 14.02 -38.48 14.39
CA GLN A 663 12.96 -39.48 14.43
C GLN A 663 12.71 -40.11 13.05
N ILE A 664 12.59 -39.29 12.01
CA ILE A 664 12.35 -39.78 10.64
C ILE A 664 13.56 -40.54 10.10
N LYS A 665 14.77 -40.04 10.34
CA LYS A 665 16.00 -40.73 9.95
C LYS A 665 16.09 -42.12 10.58
N ALA A 666 15.87 -42.23 11.89
CA ALA A 666 15.88 -43.52 12.58
C ALA A 666 14.86 -44.49 11.98
N TRP A 667 13.66 -44.02 11.66
CA TRP A 667 12.62 -44.83 11.01
C TRP A 667 13.01 -45.28 9.61
N LEU A 668 13.66 -44.45 8.79
CA LEU A 668 14.16 -44.83 7.47
C LEU A 668 15.34 -45.82 7.55
N ASP A 669 16.22 -45.68 8.53
CA ASP A 669 17.39 -46.55 8.68
C ASP A 669 17.02 -47.99 9.09
N GLU A 670 15.88 -48.17 9.76
CA GLU A 670 15.35 -49.48 10.16
C GLU A 670 14.95 -50.37 8.97
N ASP A 671 14.50 -49.80 7.84
CA ASP A 671 14.02 -50.57 6.68
C ASP A 671 14.20 -49.79 5.36
N GLN A 672 14.92 -50.40 4.41
CA GLN A 672 15.25 -49.81 3.11
C GLN A 672 14.03 -49.63 2.18
N SER A 673 12.92 -50.32 2.45
CA SER A 673 11.68 -50.18 1.69
C SER A 673 10.88 -48.93 2.06
N ARG A 674 11.12 -48.34 3.25
CA ARG A 674 10.37 -47.19 3.75
C ARG A 674 10.64 -45.94 2.94
N LYS A 675 9.58 -45.17 2.69
CA LYS A 675 9.59 -43.93 1.90
C LYS A 675 8.98 -42.78 2.69
N VAL A 676 9.43 -41.55 2.42
CA VAL A 676 8.89 -40.34 3.04
C VAL A 676 8.64 -39.25 1.99
N PHE A 677 7.56 -38.50 2.17
CA PHE A 677 7.24 -37.30 1.40
C PHE A 677 7.29 -36.10 2.34
N LEU A 678 8.14 -35.13 2.01
CA LEU A 678 8.41 -33.97 2.84
C LEU A 678 7.68 -32.73 2.31
N PHE A 679 6.83 -32.17 3.16
CA PHE A 679 6.08 -30.96 2.91
C PHE A 679 6.65 -29.84 3.77
N HIS A 680 6.73 -28.64 3.23
CA HIS A 680 7.17 -27.44 3.95
C HIS A 680 8.50 -27.68 4.71
N SER A 681 9.47 -28.29 4.02
CA SER A 681 10.66 -28.89 4.65
C SER A 681 11.97 -28.41 4.04
N ALA A 682 12.04 -28.23 2.71
CA ALA A 682 13.27 -27.79 2.04
C ALA A 682 13.63 -26.33 2.36
N SER A 683 12.70 -25.56 2.93
CA SER A 683 12.97 -24.25 3.55
C SER A 683 13.90 -24.35 4.77
N TYR A 684 14.06 -25.52 5.37
CA TYR A 684 14.76 -25.68 6.64
C TYR A 684 15.99 -26.57 6.48
N PRO A 685 17.07 -26.32 7.25
CA PRO A 685 18.30 -27.09 7.11
C PRO A 685 18.09 -28.60 7.27
N TYR A 686 17.28 -29.01 8.23
CA TYR A 686 17.02 -30.41 8.54
C TYR A 686 16.17 -31.12 7.49
N GLY A 687 15.20 -30.41 6.89
CA GLY A 687 14.42 -30.96 5.79
C GLY A 687 15.26 -31.14 4.52
N LYS A 688 16.12 -30.16 4.20
CA LYS A 688 17.11 -30.30 3.11
C LYS A 688 18.08 -31.46 3.38
N LEU A 689 18.63 -31.55 4.59
CA LEU A 689 19.56 -32.62 4.96
C LEU A 689 18.94 -34.01 4.74
N LEU A 690 17.69 -34.21 5.19
CA LEU A 690 17.00 -35.47 5.00
C LEU A 690 16.77 -35.79 3.51
N LEU A 691 16.40 -34.79 2.70
CA LEU A 691 16.30 -34.97 1.25
C LEU A 691 17.65 -35.38 0.66
N ASP A 692 18.74 -34.74 1.03
CA ASP A 692 20.06 -35.03 0.46
C ASP A 692 20.59 -36.42 0.88
N GLU A 693 20.31 -36.87 2.10
CA GLU A 693 20.74 -38.18 2.62
C GLU A 693 19.95 -39.36 2.03
N PHE A 694 18.69 -39.15 1.67
CA PHE A 694 17.79 -40.23 1.22
C PHE A 694 17.21 -39.97 -0.20
N PRO A 695 18.04 -39.79 -1.24
CA PRO A 695 17.57 -39.36 -2.56
C PRO A 695 16.57 -40.32 -3.22
N ASP A 696 16.67 -41.63 -2.97
CA ASP A 696 15.77 -42.66 -3.55
C ASP A 696 14.58 -42.99 -2.63
N ARG A 697 14.49 -42.36 -1.46
CA ARG A 697 13.50 -42.68 -0.42
C ARG A 697 12.76 -41.47 0.14
N ALA A 698 13.26 -40.26 -0.08
CA ALA A 698 12.64 -39.00 0.30
C ALA A 698 12.28 -38.17 -0.94
N SER A 699 10.98 -37.90 -1.08
CA SER A 699 10.41 -37.03 -2.12
C SER A 699 9.69 -35.84 -1.49
N PHE A 700 8.96 -35.06 -2.28
CA PHE A 700 8.48 -33.71 -1.96
C PHE A 700 7.01 -33.52 -2.34
N ASP A 701 6.49 -32.31 -2.12
CA ASP A 701 5.11 -31.91 -2.48
C ASP A 701 5.00 -31.66 -3.99
N ASP A 702 4.42 -32.63 -4.70
CA ASP A 702 4.27 -32.62 -6.15
C ASP A 702 2.79 -32.45 -6.55
N PRO A 703 2.39 -31.33 -7.19
CA PRO A 703 1.01 -31.10 -7.61
C PRO A 703 0.59 -31.94 -8.84
N ASN A 704 1.49 -32.73 -9.43
CA ASN A 704 1.24 -33.51 -10.63
C ASN A 704 1.43 -35.02 -10.42
N PRO A 705 0.63 -35.67 -9.54
CA PRO A 705 0.73 -37.11 -9.35
C PRO A 705 0.38 -37.86 -10.64
N VAL A 706 1.12 -38.94 -10.93
CA VAL A 706 0.92 -39.77 -12.11
C VAL A 706 0.35 -41.13 -11.71
N PHE A 707 -0.81 -41.47 -12.27
CA PHE A 707 -1.56 -42.67 -11.92
C PHE A 707 -1.29 -43.81 -12.92
N ILE A 708 -0.83 -44.96 -12.42
CA ILE A 708 -0.42 -46.12 -13.23
C ILE A 708 -1.33 -47.32 -12.93
N LYS A 709 -1.74 -48.03 -13.99
CA LYS A 709 -2.59 -49.22 -13.89
C LYS A 709 -1.80 -50.48 -13.55
#